data_AF-A0A8T6GK98-F1
#
_entry.id   AF-A0A8T6GK98-F1
#
_cell.length_a   1.000
_cell.length_b   1.000
_cell.length_c   1.000
_cell.angle_alpha   90.00
_cell.angle_beta   90.00
_cell.angle_gamma   90.00
#
_symmetry.space_group_name_H-M   'P 1'
#
loop_
_entity.id
_entity.type
_entity.pdbx_description
1 polymer ?
#
loop_
_entity_poly.entity_id
_entity_poly.type
_entity_poly.pdbx_seq_one_letter_code
_entity_poly.pdbx_strand_id
1 'polypeptide(L)'
;MMLRLYAMWRNRPPFALLLAALLIFSLAQQSARAESIQVDTYCSLSDAIRAANSDSPKGGCPAGNGADTITLSADIRLAGPLPEINSEITIYGGDHMIDGGTTYRIFDMNGGATTIYNLTMTQGNAGAGDGGAIRARNSDLILNSVNISASKSGDSGGGLHFSGPTKTLIINNSSFSRNLTSGNKTGRGGGLYVLANSASISGSAFVSNKAITTGGAIHNDGVLQIDNSSIASNSAADHGGGIYASSEASAEIAQVTFADNQTLGEGKSGASLYHAGALALYNSIIAGESVGELCAGEGSRQQAGNLIQDASCAAELSGDPLLAEPTGSPVHYPLLGKSPAVDAGSPAHCSQKDQLGSRRLAASCDIGAIESNGPIIIRLGGDCVLRDAIKITAQNRAFGGCIAGSSTDVDIDTIVFNADVRHHGAPLEIRRPMNIEGQGFTLSGDSNQRLLDIVDTSVTIKNLTITNGDVGEAHGGAIRARNADLSLFDVHISNSESGNNGGALYFDGGSRRLSIVSSSFTNNATKNSEKGGKGGALFVHAWQASITGSSFIGNRGVGSGGAIYNDGELTVENSTISGNTAGSQGGGIFTNSDATSTIRHVTFAHNSVSDSNGDGLGMYGDGVTYLYNSIVAGSAGSEQSLCAGSGSLEQAGNLIQDNSCSPAFSGLPGLGELIGSPAAYSLIGTSPAIDIAASEHCLERDQLGTTRPQNLACDIGAFEVMEEEIMPTLIVTPLPTMTPVPPAQFIIDADCALGDAIRSANSNTAQGGCPAGGGGYDSITLTEGIVLQADLDAISSAVRIDGAGFSISGEGERKIFSVSSGGDLSLSHIALINGAGSAGGALNNEGALTINRAYLADNNSSGTGGAIHSTGRLIVSNSSLASNTSAEGGSAIHIAGGTAWLTHLTVKDNRSETAGQLQIDAGTVNLRNSLIAGAGESSLCAGRLSENLGNFIQDGSCSAAYSGDPLLGELTMPPAGTGYFPLLEGSLALGSGDDYFCSQYARDQLNAPRRGRDCNIGAVDR
;
A
#
# COMPACT_ATOMS: atom_id res chain seq x y z
N MET A 1 -63.23 -17.46 -39.97
CA MET A 1 -61.97 -17.92 -40.60
C MET A 1 -61.38 -16.77 -41.45
N MET A 2 -61.01 -15.57 -41.01
CA MET A 2 -60.88 -14.91 -39.69
C MET A 2 -60.34 -15.80 -38.57
N LEU A 3 -59.04 -16.10 -38.63
CA LEU A 3 -58.09 -16.43 -37.56
C LEU A 3 -56.88 -17.10 -38.23
N ARG A 4 -55.77 -16.36 -38.41
CA ARG A 4 -54.37 -16.78 -38.68
C ARG A 4 -53.56 -15.68 -39.40
N LEU A 5 -53.63 -14.45 -38.89
CA LEU A 5 -52.84 -13.31 -39.38
C LEU A 5 -52.15 -12.54 -38.22
N TYR A 6 -51.99 -13.18 -37.06
CA TYR A 6 -51.37 -12.61 -35.87
C TYR A 6 -50.37 -13.63 -35.31
N ALA A 7 -49.08 -13.46 -35.64
CA ALA A 7 -47.88 -14.05 -35.02
C ALA A 7 -46.82 -14.41 -36.08
N MET A 8 -46.14 -13.41 -36.66
CA MET A 8 -44.79 -13.62 -37.23
C MET A 8 -44.03 -12.32 -37.60
N TRP A 9 -44.38 -11.16 -37.01
CA TRP A 9 -43.68 -9.89 -37.27
C TRP A 9 -43.47 -9.10 -35.96
N ARG A 10 -42.46 -9.50 -35.17
CA ARG A 10 -41.87 -8.68 -34.11
C ARG A 10 -40.47 -9.21 -33.81
N ASN A 11 -39.50 -8.82 -34.64
CA ASN A 11 -38.06 -8.74 -34.33
C ASN A 11 -37.27 -8.39 -35.61
N ARG A 12 -37.16 -7.09 -35.89
CA ARG A 12 -36.06 -6.36 -36.57
C ARG A 12 -36.55 -4.93 -36.90
N PRO A 13 -35.72 -3.88 -36.73
CA PRO A 13 -36.13 -2.49 -36.96
C PRO A 13 -36.33 -2.23 -38.47
N PRO A 14 -37.22 -1.32 -38.89
CA PRO A 14 -37.50 -1.10 -40.29
C PRO A 14 -36.41 -0.22 -40.91
N PHE A 15 -35.47 -0.84 -41.62
CA PHE A 15 -34.52 -0.17 -42.52
C PHE A 15 -35.19 0.46 -43.77
N ALA A 16 -36.53 0.40 -43.87
CA ALA A 16 -37.31 0.86 -45.02
C ALA A 16 -37.87 2.29 -44.90
N LEU A 17 -37.75 2.96 -43.74
CA LEU A 17 -38.15 4.35 -43.57
C LEU A 17 -37.00 5.36 -43.79
N LEU A 18 -35.75 4.89 -43.80
CA LEU A 18 -34.59 5.76 -44.05
C LEU A 18 -34.37 6.06 -45.54
N LEU A 19 -34.85 5.21 -46.46
CA LEU A 19 -34.73 5.44 -47.91
C LEU A 19 -35.85 6.30 -48.50
N ALA A 20 -37.00 6.42 -47.82
CA ALA A 20 -38.08 7.31 -48.23
C ALA A 20 -37.86 8.77 -47.78
N ALA A 21 -37.04 8.99 -46.73
CA ALA A 21 -36.63 10.32 -46.28
C ALA A 21 -35.53 10.95 -47.17
N LEU A 22 -34.80 10.13 -47.94
CA LEU A 22 -33.70 10.58 -48.81
C LEU A 22 -34.12 10.90 -50.26
N LEU A 23 -35.37 10.64 -50.65
CA LEU A 23 -35.87 10.85 -52.02
C LEU A 23 -37.05 11.83 -52.13
N ILE A 24 -37.54 12.38 -51.02
CA ILE A 24 -38.53 13.48 -51.00
C ILE A 24 -37.85 14.85 -50.76
N PHE A 25 -36.55 14.87 -50.43
CA PHE A 25 -35.78 16.10 -50.22
C PHE A 25 -35.33 16.82 -51.50
N SER A 26 -35.77 16.38 -52.68
CA SER A 26 -35.26 16.90 -53.95
C SER A 26 -36.23 17.62 -54.86
N LEU A 27 -37.48 17.97 -54.48
CA LEU A 27 -38.29 18.97 -55.19
C LEU A 27 -39.56 19.39 -54.41
N ALA A 28 -39.71 20.72 -54.22
CA ALA A 28 -40.79 21.48 -53.57
C ALA A 28 -40.67 21.58 -52.03
N GLN A 29 -40.48 22.73 -51.37
CA GLN A 29 -40.63 24.15 -51.69
C GLN A 29 -39.49 24.96 -51.02
N GLN A 30 -39.16 26.14 -51.55
CA GLN A 30 -38.47 27.17 -50.78
C GLN A 30 -39.30 27.49 -49.52
N SER A 31 -38.85 27.04 -48.36
CA SER A 31 -39.26 27.60 -47.06
C SER A 31 -38.04 28.28 -46.43
N ALA A 32 -38.31 29.44 -45.86
CA ALA A 32 -37.38 30.41 -45.28
C ALA A 32 -36.16 29.82 -44.55
N ARG A 33 -34.99 30.43 -44.75
CA ARG A 33 -33.86 30.22 -43.86
C ARG A 33 -34.23 30.81 -42.50
N ALA A 34 -34.12 30.02 -41.43
CA ALA A 34 -34.22 30.51 -40.06
C ALA A 34 -33.25 31.68 -39.86
N GLU A 35 -33.77 32.84 -39.44
CA GLU A 35 -32.96 34.02 -39.12
C GLU A 35 -32.57 33.98 -37.64
N SER A 36 -31.31 34.29 -37.34
CA SER A 36 -30.79 34.29 -35.96
C SER A 36 -30.97 35.68 -35.35
N ILE A 37 -31.83 35.80 -34.35
CA ILE A 37 -32.02 37.01 -33.55
C ILE A 37 -31.13 36.91 -32.31
N GLN A 38 -30.09 37.75 -32.25
CA GLN A 38 -29.19 37.83 -31.10
C GLN A 38 -29.74 38.81 -30.07
N VAL A 39 -29.91 38.35 -28.82
CA VAL A 39 -30.29 39.20 -27.68
C VAL A 39 -29.03 39.81 -27.10
N ASP A 40 -28.94 41.14 -27.12
CA ASP A 40 -27.78 41.92 -26.70
C ASP A 40 -28.20 43.27 -26.10
N THR A 41 -27.30 44.26 -26.07
CA THR A 41 -27.59 45.61 -25.55
C THR A 41 -28.60 46.41 -26.39
N TYR A 42 -28.83 46.03 -27.65
CA TYR A 42 -29.71 46.73 -28.59
C TYR A 42 -31.01 45.98 -28.86
N CYS A 43 -31.00 44.64 -28.75
CA CYS A 43 -32.16 43.78 -28.93
C CYS A 43 -32.52 43.09 -27.61
N SER A 44 -33.63 43.51 -26.99
CA SER A 44 -34.11 42.87 -25.75
C SER A 44 -34.76 41.52 -26.04
N LEU A 45 -34.77 40.59 -25.07
CA LEU A 45 -35.47 39.31 -25.22
C LEU A 45 -36.98 39.49 -25.52
N SER A 46 -37.60 40.51 -24.91
CA SER A 46 -39.01 40.83 -25.18
C SER A 46 -39.23 41.22 -26.64
N ASP A 47 -38.34 42.06 -27.18
CA ASP A 47 -38.43 42.48 -28.57
C ASP A 47 -38.03 41.37 -29.55
N ALA A 48 -37.07 40.52 -29.19
CA ALA A 48 -36.68 39.36 -29.99
C ALA A 48 -37.87 38.40 -30.19
N ILE A 49 -38.61 38.11 -29.13
CA ILE A 49 -39.83 37.27 -29.22
C ILE A 49 -40.90 37.94 -30.10
N ARG A 50 -41.11 39.26 -29.98
CA ARG A 50 -42.08 39.96 -30.85
C ARG A 50 -41.62 39.97 -32.30
N ALA A 51 -40.32 40.10 -32.56
CA ALA A 51 -39.77 40.13 -33.89
C ALA A 51 -39.93 38.78 -34.57
N ALA A 52 -39.64 37.69 -33.86
CA ALA A 52 -39.87 36.32 -34.32
C ALA A 52 -41.35 36.05 -34.58
N ASN A 53 -42.22 36.30 -33.60
CA ASN A 53 -43.67 36.08 -33.74
C ASN A 53 -44.33 36.82 -34.91
N SER A 54 -43.74 37.91 -35.41
CA SER A 54 -44.34 38.74 -36.45
C SER A 54 -43.55 38.79 -37.76
N ASP A 55 -42.43 38.06 -37.86
CA ASP A 55 -41.48 38.16 -38.98
C ASP A 55 -41.16 39.62 -39.36
N SER A 56 -41.04 40.51 -38.37
CA SER A 56 -40.85 41.94 -38.59
C SER A 56 -39.94 42.58 -37.53
N PRO A 57 -39.11 43.59 -37.86
CA PRO A 57 -38.17 44.15 -36.90
C PRO A 57 -38.88 44.78 -35.70
N LYS A 58 -38.36 44.60 -34.49
CA LYS A 58 -38.89 45.17 -33.23
C LYS A 58 -37.74 45.63 -32.33
N GLY A 59 -37.83 46.84 -31.79
CA GLY A 59 -36.95 47.29 -30.68
C GLY A 59 -35.47 46.99 -30.86
N GLY A 60 -34.88 47.29 -32.02
CA GLY A 60 -33.46 47.04 -32.33
C GLY A 60 -33.14 45.62 -32.81
N CYS A 61 -34.07 44.67 -32.70
CA CYS A 61 -33.96 43.32 -33.24
C CYS A 61 -34.29 43.28 -34.75
N PRO A 62 -33.54 42.50 -35.56
CA PRO A 62 -33.89 42.22 -36.95
C PRO A 62 -35.24 41.49 -37.06
N ALA A 63 -35.83 41.48 -38.26
CA ALA A 63 -37.02 40.68 -38.53
C ALA A 63 -36.69 39.18 -38.44
N GLY A 64 -37.65 38.39 -37.96
CA GLY A 64 -37.64 36.94 -38.19
C GLY A 64 -38.00 36.57 -39.62
N ASN A 65 -37.91 35.28 -39.94
CA ASN A 65 -38.41 34.70 -41.18
C ASN A 65 -38.81 33.22 -41.01
N GLY A 66 -40.06 32.98 -40.64
CA GLY A 66 -40.62 31.65 -40.50
C GLY A 66 -40.25 31.00 -39.17
N ALA A 67 -39.41 29.97 -39.18
CA ALA A 67 -38.92 29.36 -37.95
C ALA A 67 -37.66 30.09 -37.48
N ASP A 68 -37.72 30.78 -36.34
CA ASP A 68 -36.65 31.68 -35.90
C ASP A 68 -35.77 31.06 -34.82
N THR A 69 -34.52 31.54 -34.73
CA THR A 69 -33.61 31.19 -33.64
C THR A 69 -33.25 32.41 -32.80
N ILE A 70 -33.61 32.41 -31.52
CA ILE A 70 -33.21 33.43 -30.55
C ILE A 70 -32.00 32.93 -29.78
N THR A 71 -30.92 33.71 -29.73
CA THR A 71 -29.71 33.38 -28.96
C THR A 71 -29.47 34.40 -27.87
N LEU A 72 -29.16 33.94 -26.66
CA LEU A 72 -28.77 34.81 -25.55
C LEU A 72 -27.27 35.07 -25.56
N SER A 73 -26.87 36.31 -25.24
CA SER A 73 -25.45 36.68 -25.04
C SER A 73 -25.07 36.99 -23.59
N ALA A 74 -26.05 36.99 -22.68
CA ALA A 74 -25.87 37.31 -21.26
C ALA A 74 -27.05 36.80 -20.43
N ASP A 75 -26.85 36.73 -19.11
CA ASP A 75 -27.93 36.47 -18.16
C ASP A 75 -28.95 37.61 -18.15
N ILE A 76 -30.23 37.27 -17.99
CA ILE A 76 -31.35 38.20 -18.06
C ILE A 76 -32.19 38.09 -16.78
N ARG A 77 -32.38 39.22 -16.09
CA ARG A 77 -33.42 39.35 -15.06
C ARG A 77 -34.62 40.08 -15.64
N LEU A 78 -35.80 39.48 -15.56
CA LEU A 78 -37.02 40.05 -16.13
C LEU A 78 -37.46 41.30 -15.35
N ALA A 79 -37.58 42.43 -16.05
CA ALA A 79 -38.17 43.66 -15.52
C ALA A 79 -39.70 43.71 -15.71
N GLY A 80 -40.25 42.84 -16.55
CA GLY A 80 -41.67 42.75 -16.89
C GLY A 80 -42.00 41.40 -17.54
N PRO A 81 -43.29 41.08 -17.76
CA PRO A 81 -43.68 39.83 -18.41
C PRO A 81 -43.20 39.78 -19.86
N LEU A 82 -42.76 38.60 -20.31
CA LEU A 82 -42.42 38.38 -21.71
C LEU A 82 -43.70 38.20 -22.57
N PRO A 83 -43.65 38.54 -23.88
CA PRO A 83 -44.75 38.26 -24.80
C PRO A 83 -45.00 36.77 -24.94
N GLU A 84 -46.24 36.39 -25.24
CA GLU A 84 -46.60 35.00 -25.56
C GLU A 84 -45.91 34.56 -26.86
N ILE A 85 -45.32 33.36 -26.87
CA ILE A 85 -44.77 32.72 -28.06
C ILE A 85 -45.92 32.03 -28.81
N ASN A 86 -46.12 32.39 -30.08
CA ASN A 86 -47.20 31.85 -30.91
C ASN A 86 -46.74 31.46 -32.33
N SER A 87 -45.43 31.49 -32.56
CA SER A 87 -44.73 31.09 -33.78
C SER A 87 -43.73 29.97 -33.48
N GLU A 88 -43.13 29.37 -34.52
CA GLU A 88 -42.10 28.35 -34.33
C GLU A 88 -40.76 29.02 -33.95
N ILE A 89 -40.28 28.77 -32.73
CA ILE A 89 -39.07 29.42 -32.19
C ILE A 89 -38.14 28.38 -31.58
N THR A 90 -36.85 28.50 -31.92
CA THR A 90 -35.75 27.87 -31.18
C THR A 90 -35.06 28.90 -30.30
N ILE A 91 -34.86 28.60 -29.02
CA ILE A 91 -34.14 29.45 -28.08
C ILE A 91 -32.84 28.73 -27.67
N TYR A 92 -31.71 29.33 -28.01
CA TYR A 92 -30.39 28.89 -27.58
C TYR A 92 -29.92 29.75 -26.40
N GLY A 93 -29.92 29.16 -25.22
CA GLY A 93 -29.54 29.85 -24.00
C GLY A 93 -28.04 30.08 -23.84
N GLY A 94 -27.18 29.27 -24.47
CA GLY A 94 -25.72 29.41 -24.34
C GLY A 94 -25.20 29.27 -22.91
N ASP A 95 -25.87 28.45 -22.09
CA ASP A 95 -25.66 28.28 -20.64
C ASP A 95 -25.98 29.52 -19.79
N HIS A 96 -26.60 30.54 -20.39
CA HIS A 96 -27.09 31.72 -19.67
C HIS A 96 -28.34 31.43 -18.84
N MET A 97 -28.64 32.36 -17.93
CA MET A 97 -29.78 32.32 -17.03
C MET A 97 -30.84 33.36 -17.40
N ILE A 98 -32.12 32.97 -17.31
CA ILE A 98 -33.26 33.90 -17.22
C ILE A 98 -33.87 33.79 -15.81
N ASP A 99 -33.84 34.89 -15.08
CA ASP A 99 -34.39 35.04 -13.73
C ASP A 99 -35.73 35.80 -13.79
N GLY A 100 -36.82 35.13 -13.42
CA GLY A 100 -38.17 35.70 -13.35
C GLY A 100 -38.39 36.68 -12.18
N GLY A 101 -37.40 36.82 -11.31
CA GLY A 101 -37.38 37.77 -10.20
C GLY A 101 -38.45 37.52 -9.16
N THR A 102 -38.92 36.27 -9.03
CA THR A 102 -40.05 35.85 -8.18
C THR A 102 -41.39 36.51 -8.52
N THR A 103 -41.47 37.26 -9.62
CA THR A 103 -42.64 38.09 -9.96
C THR A 103 -43.28 37.66 -11.28
N TYR A 104 -42.48 37.22 -12.24
CA TYR A 104 -42.94 36.97 -13.60
C TYR A 104 -42.77 35.50 -13.99
N ARG A 105 -43.75 34.97 -14.73
CA ARG A 105 -43.56 33.78 -15.54
C ARG A 105 -42.54 34.08 -16.63
N ILE A 106 -41.65 33.13 -16.92
CA ILE A 106 -40.61 33.33 -17.92
C ILE A 106 -41.18 33.17 -19.33
N PHE A 107 -41.70 31.99 -19.68
CA PHE A 107 -42.28 31.76 -21.00
C PHE A 107 -43.76 31.35 -20.94
N ASP A 108 -44.56 31.92 -21.82
CA ASP A 108 -45.94 31.51 -22.09
C ASP A 108 -46.06 31.20 -23.58
N MET A 109 -46.60 30.04 -23.92
CA MET A 109 -46.69 29.54 -25.30
C MET A 109 -48.13 29.15 -25.61
N ASN A 110 -48.61 29.55 -26.78
CA ASN A 110 -49.95 29.26 -27.26
C ASN A 110 -50.00 29.14 -28.79
N GLY A 111 -49.49 28.02 -29.30
CA GLY A 111 -49.25 27.79 -30.73
C GLY A 111 -47.76 27.88 -31.10
N GLY A 112 -47.41 27.41 -32.30
CA GLY A 112 -46.01 27.25 -32.73
C GLY A 112 -45.27 26.12 -31.99
N ALA A 113 -44.26 25.51 -32.61
CA ALA A 113 -43.38 24.56 -31.93
C ALA A 113 -42.23 25.34 -31.27
N THR A 114 -41.94 25.08 -30.00
CA THR A 114 -40.84 25.74 -29.29
C THR A 114 -39.78 24.72 -28.87
N THR A 115 -38.51 25.04 -29.19
CA THR A 115 -37.37 24.25 -28.72
C THR A 115 -36.44 25.12 -27.90
N ILE A 116 -36.00 24.64 -26.74
CA ILE A 116 -35.09 25.37 -25.84
C ILE A 116 -33.85 24.52 -25.56
N TYR A 117 -32.66 25.10 -25.75
CA TYR A 117 -31.36 24.49 -25.49
C TYR A 117 -30.57 25.25 -24.44
N ASN A 118 -29.84 24.55 -23.57
CA ASN A 118 -28.75 25.08 -22.74
C ASN A 118 -29.14 26.37 -22.00
N LEU A 119 -30.23 26.33 -21.23
CA LEU A 119 -30.80 27.51 -20.58
C LEU A 119 -31.15 27.21 -19.14
N THR A 120 -30.76 28.10 -18.24
CA THR A 120 -31.25 28.10 -16.86
C THR A 120 -32.41 29.08 -16.72
N MET A 121 -33.54 28.61 -16.21
CA MET A 121 -34.72 29.42 -15.88
C MET A 121 -34.96 29.32 -14.38
N THR A 122 -34.87 30.44 -13.68
CA THR A 122 -34.99 30.45 -12.21
C THR A 122 -35.98 31.48 -11.70
N GLN A 123 -36.56 31.21 -10.52
CA GLN A 123 -37.44 32.14 -9.81
C GLN A 123 -38.63 32.65 -10.64
N GLY A 124 -39.13 31.83 -11.58
CA GLY A 124 -40.35 32.12 -12.31
C GLY A 124 -41.55 32.11 -11.37
N ASN A 125 -42.50 33.03 -11.52
CA ASN A 125 -43.71 33.06 -10.70
C ASN A 125 -44.97 33.38 -11.51
N ALA A 126 -45.92 32.45 -11.51
CA ALA A 126 -47.21 32.59 -12.20
C ALA A 126 -48.32 33.24 -11.33
N GLY A 127 -48.02 33.64 -10.10
CA GLY A 127 -49.02 34.11 -9.15
C GLY A 127 -50.07 33.03 -8.88
N ALA A 128 -51.34 33.32 -9.17
CA ALA A 128 -52.45 32.37 -9.01
C ALA A 128 -52.68 31.43 -10.22
N GLY A 129 -51.86 31.53 -11.28
CA GLY A 129 -51.98 30.71 -12.48
C GLY A 129 -51.02 29.52 -12.53
N ASP A 130 -51.02 28.83 -13.68
CA ASP A 130 -50.20 27.64 -13.95
C ASP A 130 -48.81 27.96 -14.48
N GLY A 131 -47.86 27.03 -14.32
CA GLY A 131 -46.55 27.09 -14.99
C GLY A 131 -45.69 28.23 -14.49
N GLY A 132 -44.94 28.02 -13.41
CA GLY A 132 -44.15 29.08 -12.78
C GLY A 132 -43.07 29.65 -13.70
N ALA A 133 -42.22 28.78 -14.27
CA ALA A 133 -41.27 29.19 -15.31
C ALA A 133 -41.92 29.16 -16.69
N ILE A 134 -42.56 28.04 -17.04
CA ILE A 134 -43.12 27.82 -18.38
C ILE A 134 -44.59 27.41 -18.28
N ARG A 135 -45.42 28.07 -19.09
CA ARG A 135 -46.76 27.59 -19.42
C ARG A 135 -46.86 27.34 -20.92
N ALA A 136 -47.01 26.08 -21.31
CA ALA A 136 -47.13 25.69 -22.71
C ALA A 136 -48.53 25.13 -22.98
N ARG A 137 -49.29 25.83 -23.81
CA ARG A 137 -50.66 25.48 -24.21
C ARG A 137 -50.68 25.29 -25.71
N ASN A 138 -51.26 24.19 -26.20
CA ASN A 138 -51.43 23.96 -27.64
C ASN A 138 -50.15 24.14 -28.48
N SER A 139 -48.97 23.91 -27.88
CA SER A 139 -47.65 24.08 -28.47
C SER A 139 -46.85 22.80 -28.25
N ASP A 140 -46.09 22.37 -29.25
CA ASP A 140 -45.10 21.31 -29.07
C ASP A 140 -43.88 21.91 -28.38
N LEU A 141 -43.37 21.26 -27.35
CA LEU A 141 -42.26 21.77 -26.54
C LEU A 141 -41.14 20.75 -26.43
N ILE A 142 -39.92 21.16 -26.79
CA ILE A 142 -38.71 20.37 -26.63
C ILE A 142 -37.75 21.13 -25.72
N LEU A 143 -37.33 20.50 -24.62
CA LEU A 143 -36.33 21.02 -23.69
C LEU A 143 -35.10 20.12 -23.75
N ASN A 144 -33.94 20.67 -24.09
CA ASN A 144 -32.68 19.95 -24.15
C ASN A 144 -31.65 20.66 -23.27
N SER A 145 -31.14 19.99 -22.23
CA SER A 145 -30.13 20.57 -21.33
C SER A 145 -30.61 21.88 -20.68
N VAL A 146 -31.85 21.86 -20.19
CA VAL A 146 -32.50 23.02 -19.55
C VAL A 146 -32.59 22.80 -18.05
N ASN A 147 -32.33 23.85 -17.27
CA ASN A 147 -32.49 23.84 -15.82
C ASN A 147 -33.66 24.75 -15.40
N ILE A 148 -34.77 24.19 -14.92
CA ILE A 148 -35.88 24.96 -14.34
C ILE A 148 -35.81 24.85 -12.82
N SER A 149 -35.53 25.96 -12.15
CA SER A 149 -35.33 25.96 -10.71
C SER A 149 -36.10 27.02 -9.95
N ALA A 150 -36.38 26.74 -8.68
CA ALA A 150 -36.94 27.71 -7.72
C ALA A 150 -38.19 28.45 -8.23
N SER A 151 -38.95 27.84 -9.15
CA SER A 151 -40.11 28.46 -9.78
C SER A 151 -41.39 28.07 -9.06
N LYS A 152 -42.38 28.96 -9.16
CA LYS A 152 -43.58 28.91 -8.34
C LYS A 152 -44.85 29.11 -9.16
N SER A 153 -45.83 28.25 -8.96
CA SER A 153 -47.19 28.46 -9.48
C SER A 153 -48.24 28.40 -8.36
N GLY A 154 -49.37 29.05 -8.60
CA GLY A 154 -50.49 29.05 -7.66
C GLY A 154 -51.45 27.88 -7.90
N ASP A 155 -51.44 27.30 -9.09
CA ASP A 155 -52.37 26.23 -9.45
C ASP A 155 -51.62 24.95 -9.81
N SER A 156 -51.30 24.69 -11.09
CA SER A 156 -50.55 23.48 -11.48
C SER A 156 -49.20 23.78 -12.13
N GLY A 157 -48.25 22.86 -12.04
CA GLY A 157 -46.93 22.95 -12.68
C GLY A 157 -46.06 24.04 -12.09
N GLY A 158 -45.47 23.81 -10.91
CA GLY A 158 -44.63 24.81 -10.23
C GLY A 158 -43.46 25.28 -11.09
N GLY A 159 -42.82 24.35 -11.81
CA GLY A 159 -41.84 24.65 -12.86
C GLY A 159 -42.51 24.84 -14.21
N LEU A 160 -43.16 23.78 -14.71
CA LEU A 160 -43.75 23.73 -16.04
C LEU A 160 -45.17 23.18 -16.02
N HIS A 161 -46.07 23.86 -16.73
CA HIS A 161 -47.41 23.35 -17.03
C HIS A 161 -47.55 23.11 -18.52
N PHE A 162 -47.83 21.87 -18.90
CA PHE A 162 -48.03 21.44 -20.28
C PHE A 162 -49.48 21.00 -20.53
N SER A 163 -50.16 21.64 -21.48
CA SER A 163 -51.49 21.20 -21.92
C SER A 163 -51.70 21.27 -23.42
N GLY A 164 -52.29 20.22 -23.99
CA GLY A 164 -52.55 20.11 -25.42
C GLY A 164 -52.95 18.70 -25.85
N PRO A 165 -54.22 18.44 -26.20
CA PRO A 165 -54.70 17.08 -26.50
C PRO A 165 -54.03 16.41 -27.71
N THR A 166 -53.32 17.16 -28.55
CA THR A 166 -52.62 16.67 -29.75
C THR A 166 -51.14 17.04 -29.76
N LYS A 167 -50.62 17.56 -28.64
CA LYS A 167 -49.27 18.14 -28.55
C LYS A 167 -48.32 17.26 -27.76
N THR A 168 -47.04 17.41 -28.08
CA THR A 168 -45.95 16.59 -27.53
C THR A 168 -45.01 17.44 -26.69
N LEU A 169 -44.63 16.91 -25.53
CA LEU A 169 -43.56 17.42 -24.69
C LEU A 169 -42.38 16.44 -24.73
N ILE A 170 -41.18 16.94 -25.02
CA ILE A 170 -39.93 16.17 -24.95
C ILE A 170 -38.97 16.90 -24.01
N ILE A 171 -38.46 16.19 -23.01
CA ILE A 171 -37.49 16.70 -22.05
C ILE A 171 -36.27 15.78 -22.05
N ASN A 172 -35.13 16.29 -22.51
CA ASN A 172 -33.88 15.54 -22.54
C ASN A 172 -32.81 16.24 -21.70
N ASN A 173 -32.05 15.45 -20.94
CA ASN A 173 -30.86 15.91 -20.21
C ASN A 173 -31.10 17.17 -19.37
N SER A 174 -32.30 17.35 -18.84
CA SER A 174 -32.75 18.59 -18.20
C SER A 174 -32.99 18.39 -16.70
N SER A 175 -32.97 19.47 -15.93
CA SER A 175 -33.16 19.44 -14.47
C SER A 175 -34.33 20.31 -14.04
N PHE A 176 -35.18 19.78 -13.18
CA PHE A 176 -36.26 20.50 -12.51
C PHE A 176 -36.02 20.45 -11.01
N SER A 177 -35.63 21.57 -10.40
CA SER A 177 -35.27 21.58 -8.98
C SER A 177 -35.92 22.65 -8.13
N ARG A 178 -36.35 22.30 -6.92
CA ARG A 178 -36.93 23.26 -5.95
C ARG A 178 -38.11 24.06 -6.50
N ASN A 179 -38.85 23.52 -7.46
CA ASN A 179 -40.06 24.15 -7.96
C ASN A 179 -41.24 23.80 -7.06
N LEU A 180 -42.19 24.72 -6.91
CA LEU A 180 -43.28 24.53 -5.96
C LEU A 180 -44.63 25.06 -6.45
N THR A 181 -45.70 24.37 -6.08
CA THR A 181 -47.07 24.91 -6.14
C THR A 181 -47.48 25.45 -4.77
N SER A 182 -48.23 26.56 -4.68
CA SER A 182 -48.58 27.14 -3.36
C SER A 182 -50.00 27.67 -3.18
N GLY A 183 -50.89 27.59 -4.17
CA GLY A 183 -52.23 28.19 -4.07
C GLY A 183 -53.33 27.20 -3.71
N ASN A 184 -54.36 27.67 -3.01
CA ASN A 184 -55.43 26.86 -2.38
C ASN A 184 -56.38 26.11 -3.34
N LYS A 185 -56.08 25.98 -4.64
CA LYS A 185 -57.00 25.40 -5.64
C LYS A 185 -56.73 23.94 -5.93
N THR A 186 -55.71 23.64 -6.73
CA THR A 186 -55.38 22.25 -7.09
C THR A 186 -53.96 21.88 -6.71
N GLY A 187 -52.95 22.71 -6.95
CA GLY A 187 -51.62 22.53 -6.36
C GLY A 187 -50.88 21.26 -6.78
N ARG A 188 -50.97 20.91 -8.07
CA ARG A 188 -50.49 19.64 -8.65
C ARG A 188 -49.19 19.82 -9.43
N GLY A 189 -48.28 18.85 -9.36
CA GLY A 189 -47.07 18.86 -10.18
C GLY A 189 -46.09 19.94 -9.76
N GLY A 190 -45.34 19.73 -8.68
CA GLY A 190 -44.38 20.72 -8.17
C GLY A 190 -43.32 21.09 -9.21
N GLY A 191 -42.78 20.11 -9.92
CA GLY A 191 -41.91 20.32 -11.08
C GLY A 191 -42.70 20.48 -12.37
N LEU A 192 -43.54 19.49 -12.69
CA LEU A 192 -44.22 19.36 -13.97
C LEU A 192 -45.68 18.90 -13.80
N TYR A 193 -46.58 19.53 -14.54
CA TYR A 193 -47.95 19.05 -14.74
C TYR A 193 -48.19 18.72 -16.23
N VAL A 194 -48.68 17.51 -16.50
CA VAL A 194 -48.95 16.99 -17.86
C VAL A 194 -50.45 16.75 -18.04
N LEU A 195 -51.05 17.50 -18.97
CA LEU A 195 -52.43 17.33 -19.42
C LEU A 195 -52.48 17.30 -20.96
N ALA A 196 -51.92 16.24 -21.55
CA ALA A 196 -51.67 16.18 -22.99
C ALA A 196 -51.60 14.75 -23.55
N ASN A 197 -51.45 14.66 -24.88
CA ASN A 197 -51.35 13.39 -25.60
C ASN A 197 -50.13 12.57 -25.19
N SER A 198 -48.94 13.18 -25.11
CA SER A 198 -47.69 12.48 -24.79
C SER A 198 -46.61 13.41 -24.23
N ALA A 199 -46.01 13.02 -23.11
CA ALA A 199 -44.79 13.60 -22.56
C ALA A 199 -43.69 12.54 -22.46
N SER A 200 -42.53 12.80 -23.06
CA SER A 200 -41.35 11.93 -23.02
C SER A 200 -40.22 12.62 -22.26
N ILE A 201 -39.64 11.93 -21.29
CA ILE A 201 -38.57 12.43 -20.43
C ILE A 201 -37.39 11.44 -20.50
N SER A 202 -36.20 11.91 -20.82
CA SER A 202 -34.99 11.09 -20.93
C SER A 202 -33.78 11.77 -20.32
N GLY A 203 -32.90 11.02 -19.66
CA GLY A 203 -31.62 11.55 -19.17
C GLY A 203 -31.75 12.68 -18.13
N SER A 204 -32.93 12.86 -17.52
CA SER A 204 -33.30 14.10 -16.83
C SER A 204 -33.46 13.89 -15.32
N ALA A 205 -33.49 14.99 -14.55
CA ALA A 205 -33.62 14.94 -13.10
C ALA A 205 -34.75 15.83 -12.57
N PHE A 206 -35.54 15.32 -11.63
CA PHE A 206 -36.54 16.08 -10.87
C PHE A 206 -36.22 16.00 -9.39
N VAL A 207 -35.71 17.09 -8.80
CA VAL A 207 -35.14 17.07 -7.45
C VAL A 207 -35.74 18.13 -6.52
N SER A 208 -36.17 17.74 -5.33
CA SER A 208 -36.65 18.68 -4.29
C SER A 208 -37.83 19.56 -4.72
N ASN A 209 -38.68 19.09 -5.64
CA ASN A 209 -39.89 19.81 -6.01
C ASN A 209 -41.02 19.53 -5.02
N LYS A 210 -41.95 20.48 -4.89
CA LYS A 210 -43.03 20.40 -3.90
C LYS A 210 -44.41 20.70 -4.48
N ALA A 211 -45.31 19.74 -4.38
CA ALA A 211 -46.74 19.92 -4.63
C ALA A 211 -47.50 20.03 -3.30
N ILE A 212 -48.57 20.81 -3.26
CA ILE A 212 -49.44 20.86 -2.08
C ILE A 212 -50.61 19.87 -2.15
N THR A 213 -50.77 19.15 -3.27
CA THR A 213 -51.68 17.99 -3.35
C THR A 213 -50.95 16.77 -3.89
N THR A 214 -50.75 16.65 -5.19
CA THR A 214 -50.31 15.40 -5.84
C THR A 214 -49.17 15.64 -6.82
N GLY A 215 -48.29 14.65 -6.96
CA GLY A 215 -47.18 14.69 -7.91
C GLY A 215 -46.14 15.74 -7.52
N GLY A 216 -45.37 15.50 -6.45
CA GLY A 216 -44.38 16.47 -5.97
C GLY A 216 -43.36 16.83 -7.05
N ALA A 217 -42.86 15.84 -7.79
CA ALA A 217 -42.14 16.07 -9.04
C ALA A 217 -43.10 16.27 -10.21
N ILE A 218 -43.91 15.25 -10.51
CA ILE A 218 -44.70 15.18 -11.73
C ILE A 218 -46.13 14.75 -11.40
N HIS A 219 -47.10 15.50 -11.89
CA HIS A 219 -48.50 15.07 -11.96
C HIS A 219 -48.89 14.80 -13.41
N ASN A 220 -49.38 13.59 -13.67
CA ASN A 220 -49.76 13.12 -15.00
C ASN A 220 -51.26 12.83 -15.11
N ASP A 221 -51.92 13.53 -16.03
CA ASP A 221 -53.30 13.29 -16.47
C ASP A 221 -53.36 12.81 -17.95
N GLY A 222 -52.23 12.44 -18.56
CA GLY A 222 -52.13 11.99 -19.95
C GLY A 222 -51.22 10.76 -20.12
N VAL A 223 -50.45 10.70 -21.21
CA VAL A 223 -49.44 9.65 -21.44
C VAL A 223 -48.06 10.18 -21.07
N LEU A 224 -47.38 9.47 -20.17
CA LEU A 224 -46.05 9.82 -19.69
C LEU A 224 -45.07 8.67 -19.96
N GLN A 225 -43.96 8.97 -20.60
CA GLN A 225 -42.83 8.07 -20.79
C GLN A 225 -41.60 8.66 -20.12
N ILE A 226 -40.95 7.90 -19.24
CA ILE A 226 -39.72 8.29 -18.58
C ILE A 226 -38.68 7.20 -18.76
N ASP A 227 -37.50 7.58 -19.22
CA ASP A 227 -36.36 6.70 -19.40
C ASP A 227 -35.09 7.31 -18.79
N ASN A 228 -34.24 6.49 -18.18
CA ASN A 228 -32.88 6.88 -17.74
C ASN A 228 -32.84 8.21 -16.99
N SER A 229 -33.66 8.34 -15.94
CA SER A 229 -33.87 9.63 -15.25
C SER A 229 -33.89 9.45 -13.73
N SER A 230 -33.64 10.52 -13.00
CA SER A 230 -33.64 10.52 -11.54
C SER A 230 -34.76 11.39 -10.97
N ILE A 231 -35.51 10.87 -9.99
CA ILE A 231 -36.62 11.59 -9.35
C ILE A 231 -36.44 11.50 -7.85
N ALA A 232 -35.96 12.57 -7.22
CA ALA A 232 -35.52 12.47 -5.84
C ALA A 232 -35.88 13.63 -4.92
N SER A 233 -36.05 13.33 -3.64
CA SER A 233 -36.32 14.29 -2.57
C SER A 233 -37.55 15.17 -2.81
N ASN A 234 -38.49 14.74 -3.67
CA ASN A 234 -39.69 15.50 -3.98
C ASN A 234 -40.78 15.24 -2.93
N SER A 235 -41.68 16.21 -2.73
CA SER A 235 -42.73 16.09 -1.72
C SER A 235 -44.11 16.49 -2.24
N ALA A 236 -45.13 15.73 -1.84
CA ALA A 236 -46.54 16.04 -2.08
C ALA A 236 -47.34 15.95 -0.78
N ALA A 237 -48.41 16.73 -0.61
CA ALA A 237 -49.21 16.64 0.61
C ALA A 237 -50.17 15.43 0.63
N ASP A 238 -50.68 15.01 -0.54
CA ASP A 238 -51.53 13.85 -0.70
C ASP A 238 -50.74 12.64 -1.19
N HIS A 239 -50.74 12.33 -2.50
CA HIS A 239 -50.16 11.10 -3.05
C HIS A 239 -49.11 11.41 -4.11
N GLY A 240 -48.16 10.50 -4.31
CA GLY A 240 -47.14 10.62 -5.35
C GLY A 240 -46.15 11.73 -5.04
N GLY A 241 -45.36 11.59 -3.97
CA GLY A 241 -44.31 12.56 -3.64
C GLY A 241 -43.33 12.76 -4.79
N GLY A 242 -42.99 11.70 -5.53
CA GLY A 242 -42.37 11.78 -6.84
C GLY A 242 -43.42 11.99 -7.93
N ILE A 243 -44.07 10.91 -8.38
CA ILE A 243 -45.04 10.93 -9.48
C ILE A 243 -46.44 10.55 -8.98
N TYR A 244 -47.44 11.29 -9.46
CA TYR A 244 -48.84 10.88 -9.41
C TYR A 244 -49.40 10.71 -10.82
N ALA A 245 -49.98 9.55 -11.13
CA ALA A 245 -50.72 9.29 -12.37
C ALA A 245 -52.22 9.07 -12.07
N SER A 246 -53.10 9.86 -12.69
CA SER A 246 -54.55 9.76 -12.47
C SER A 246 -55.19 8.56 -13.19
N SER A 247 -56.50 8.34 -12.98
CA SER A 247 -57.22 7.14 -13.45
C SER A 247 -57.25 7.00 -14.98
N GLU A 248 -57.27 8.12 -15.69
CA GLU A 248 -57.27 8.15 -17.16
C GLU A 248 -55.85 8.20 -17.74
N ALA A 249 -54.84 8.31 -16.88
CA ALA A 249 -53.45 8.46 -17.28
C ALA A 249 -52.78 7.10 -17.54
N SER A 250 -51.71 7.14 -18.33
CA SER A 250 -50.77 6.03 -18.46
C SER A 250 -49.34 6.50 -18.23
N ALA A 251 -48.55 5.68 -17.53
CA ALA A 251 -47.14 5.94 -17.28
C ALA A 251 -46.31 4.70 -17.65
N GLU A 252 -45.31 4.91 -18.50
CA GLU A 252 -44.25 3.94 -18.79
C GLU A 252 -42.94 4.49 -18.23
N ILE A 253 -42.37 3.79 -17.26
CA ILE A 253 -41.22 4.22 -16.47
C ILE A 253 -40.17 3.12 -16.58
N ALA A 254 -39.04 3.44 -17.21
CA ALA A 254 -37.96 2.50 -17.45
C ALA A 254 -36.62 3.07 -16.97
N GLN A 255 -35.83 2.30 -16.22
CA GLN A 255 -34.48 2.72 -15.81
C GLN A 255 -34.51 4.07 -15.08
N VAL A 256 -35.39 4.20 -14.10
CA VAL A 256 -35.54 5.41 -13.29
C VAL A 256 -35.11 5.11 -11.86
N THR A 257 -34.39 6.05 -11.24
CA THR A 257 -34.08 5.98 -9.81
C THR A 257 -34.96 6.97 -9.06
N PHE A 258 -35.83 6.45 -8.19
CA PHE A 258 -36.57 7.22 -7.21
C PHE A 258 -35.88 7.13 -5.86
N ALA A 259 -35.50 8.27 -5.28
CA ALA A 259 -34.82 8.32 -3.99
C ALA A 259 -35.45 9.39 -3.07
N ASP A 260 -35.78 9.02 -1.84
CA ASP A 260 -36.19 9.94 -0.77
C ASP A 260 -37.38 10.85 -1.10
N ASN A 261 -38.29 10.41 -1.98
CA ASN A 261 -39.53 11.14 -2.21
C ASN A 261 -40.54 10.85 -1.10
N GLN A 262 -41.39 11.82 -0.77
CA GLN A 262 -42.23 11.76 0.41
C GLN A 262 -43.64 12.30 0.20
N THR A 263 -44.60 11.68 0.89
CA THR A 263 -45.93 12.25 1.12
C THR A 263 -46.02 12.85 2.52
N LEU A 264 -46.61 14.03 2.67
CA LEU A 264 -46.64 14.77 3.95
C LEU A 264 -47.94 14.59 4.73
N GLY A 265 -49.00 14.07 4.10
CA GLY A 265 -50.31 13.87 4.72
C GLY A 265 -50.41 12.53 5.45
N GLU A 266 -51.10 12.52 6.60
CA GLU A 266 -51.39 11.28 7.33
C GLU A 266 -52.31 10.36 6.50
N GLY A 267 -51.99 9.05 6.48
CA GLY A 267 -52.78 8.03 5.80
C GLY A 267 -52.70 8.04 4.27
N LYS A 268 -51.69 8.71 3.71
CA LYS A 268 -51.45 8.74 2.27
C LYS A 268 -50.43 7.67 1.87
N SER A 269 -50.43 7.31 0.59
CA SER A 269 -49.56 6.27 0.02
C SER A 269 -48.95 6.70 -1.30
N GLY A 270 -47.94 5.95 -1.75
CA GLY A 270 -47.18 6.26 -2.96
C GLY A 270 -46.22 7.42 -2.71
N ALA A 271 -45.36 7.29 -1.71
CA ALA A 271 -44.38 8.31 -1.35
C ALA A 271 -43.49 8.68 -2.54
N SER A 272 -43.08 7.70 -3.35
CA SER A 272 -42.38 7.92 -4.61
C SER A 272 -43.30 7.87 -5.82
N LEU A 273 -44.18 6.87 -5.91
CA LEU A 273 -45.03 6.66 -7.07
C LEU A 273 -46.45 6.27 -6.66
N TYR A 274 -47.43 7.03 -7.13
CA TYR A 274 -48.84 6.68 -7.01
C TYR A 274 -49.48 6.56 -8.40
N HIS A 275 -50.19 5.46 -8.67
CA HIS A 275 -50.87 5.27 -9.95
C HIS A 275 -52.34 4.82 -9.80
N ALA A 276 -53.27 5.65 -10.26
CA ALA A 276 -54.68 5.26 -10.40
C ALA A 276 -54.98 4.66 -11.79
N GLY A 277 -54.22 5.08 -12.82
CA GLY A 277 -54.31 4.59 -14.19
C GLY A 277 -53.30 3.48 -14.51
N ALA A 278 -53.04 3.24 -15.80
CA ALA A 278 -52.14 2.16 -16.22
C ALA A 278 -50.66 2.49 -15.94
N LEU A 279 -49.93 1.56 -15.32
CA LEU A 279 -48.50 1.68 -15.04
C LEU A 279 -47.73 0.52 -15.67
N ALA A 280 -46.67 0.85 -16.41
CA ALA A 280 -45.63 -0.07 -16.85
C ALA A 280 -44.30 0.37 -16.21
N LEU A 281 -43.75 -0.43 -15.30
CA LEU A 281 -42.54 -0.10 -14.53
C LEU A 281 -41.45 -1.13 -14.82
N TYR A 282 -40.31 -0.71 -15.36
CA TYR A 282 -39.24 -1.62 -15.76
C TYR A 282 -37.87 -1.15 -15.27
N ASN A 283 -37.04 -2.09 -14.84
CA ASN A 283 -35.62 -1.85 -14.54
C ASN A 283 -35.39 -0.61 -13.65
N SER A 284 -36.30 -0.32 -12.71
CA SER A 284 -36.29 0.93 -11.94
C SER A 284 -36.11 0.68 -10.45
N ILE A 285 -35.46 1.63 -9.77
CA ILE A 285 -35.23 1.63 -8.32
C ILE A 285 -36.25 2.56 -7.67
N ILE A 286 -36.90 2.09 -6.60
CA ILE A 286 -37.68 2.95 -5.70
C ILE A 286 -37.20 2.76 -4.27
N ALA A 287 -36.66 3.83 -3.70
CA ALA A 287 -35.97 3.82 -2.42
C ALA A 287 -36.22 5.09 -1.60
N GLY A 288 -35.97 5.00 -0.31
CA GLY A 288 -36.06 6.09 0.65
C GLY A 288 -36.90 5.75 1.88
N GLU A 289 -36.73 6.58 2.90
CA GLU A 289 -37.46 6.46 4.17
C GLU A 289 -38.71 7.35 4.12
N SER A 290 -39.89 6.73 4.04
CA SER A 290 -41.15 7.47 4.05
C SER A 290 -42.22 6.79 4.90
N VAL A 291 -43.22 7.58 5.32
CA VAL A 291 -44.39 7.08 6.06
C VAL A 291 -45.41 6.58 5.04
N GLY A 292 -45.53 5.26 4.91
CA GLY A 292 -46.43 4.60 3.96
C GLY A 292 -45.69 3.90 2.82
N GLU A 293 -46.44 3.26 1.92
CA GLU A 293 -45.88 2.54 0.78
C GLU A 293 -45.15 3.49 -0.19
N LEU A 294 -43.94 3.12 -0.61
CA LEU A 294 -43.17 3.86 -1.60
C LEU A 294 -43.86 3.89 -2.97
N CYS A 295 -44.46 2.77 -3.35
CA CYS A 295 -45.26 2.62 -4.55
C CYS A 295 -46.69 2.14 -4.19
N ALA A 296 -47.72 2.86 -4.65
CA ALA A 296 -49.11 2.51 -4.36
C ALA A 296 -50.04 2.80 -5.54
N GLY A 297 -51.27 2.24 -5.48
CA GLY A 297 -52.30 2.49 -6.48
C GLY A 297 -53.13 1.28 -6.88
N GLU A 298 -54.30 1.54 -7.48
CA GLU A 298 -55.31 0.54 -7.85
C GLU A 298 -55.39 0.27 -9.37
N GLY A 299 -54.58 0.96 -10.16
CA GLY A 299 -54.59 0.80 -11.62
C GLY A 299 -54.04 -0.56 -12.09
N SER A 300 -54.12 -0.82 -13.40
CA SER A 300 -53.46 -1.99 -13.99
C SER A 300 -51.94 -1.82 -14.00
N ARG A 301 -51.19 -2.86 -13.62
CA ARG A 301 -49.72 -2.85 -13.56
C ARG A 301 -49.07 -3.88 -14.48
N GLN A 302 -47.98 -3.47 -15.13
CA GLN A 302 -46.99 -4.34 -15.77
C GLN A 302 -45.63 -4.03 -15.18
N GLN A 303 -44.83 -5.05 -14.86
CA GLN A 303 -43.51 -4.86 -14.29
C GLN A 303 -42.52 -5.94 -14.67
N ALA A 304 -41.23 -5.60 -14.70
CA ALA A 304 -40.10 -6.53 -14.77
C ALA A 304 -38.81 -5.86 -14.32
N GLY A 305 -37.96 -6.58 -13.57
CA GLY A 305 -36.61 -6.15 -13.21
C GLY A 305 -36.56 -4.93 -12.28
N ASN A 306 -37.55 -4.71 -11.42
CA ASN A 306 -37.55 -3.56 -10.50
C ASN A 306 -37.02 -3.93 -9.12
N LEU A 307 -36.43 -2.94 -8.46
CA LEU A 307 -36.06 -3.01 -7.05
C LEU A 307 -36.83 -1.95 -6.28
N ILE A 308 -37.71 -2.38 -5.37
CA ILE A 308 -38.48 -1.48 -4.50
C ILE A 308 -38.16 -1.83 -3.04
N GLN A 309 -37.56 -0.87 -2.33
CA GLN A 309 -36.95 -1.10 -1.01
C GLN A 309 -37.92 -1.71 0.01
N ASP A 310 -39.18 -1.25 0.04
CA ASP A 310 -40.22 -1.70 0.97
C ASP A 310 -41.09 -2.85 0.42
N ALA A 311 -40.74 -3.41 -0.74
CA ALA A 311 -41.50 -4.44 -1.46
C ALA A 311 -42.94 -4.04 -1.88
N SER A 312 -43.29 -2.76 -1.81
CA SER A 312 -44.58 -2.26 -2.30
C SER A 312 -44.75 -2.47 -3.81
N CYS A 313 -45.98 -2.33 -4.31
CA CYS A 313 -46.35 -2.66 -5.71
C CYS A 313 -45.98 -4.10 -6.17
N ALA A 314 -45.70 -5.02 -5.23
CA ALA A 314 -45.29 -6.40 -5.47
C ALA A 314 -44.00 -6.51 -6.32
N ALA A 315 -42.96 -5.77 -5.95
CA ALA A 315 -41.68 -5.79 -6.64
C ALA A 315 -41.01 -7.17 -6.66
N GLU A 316 -40.26 -7.44 -7.73
CA GLU A 316 -39.50 -8.69 -7.90
C GLU A 316 -38.27 -8.75 -6.98
N LEU A 317 -37.66 -7.59 -6.71
CA LEU A 317 -36.55 -7.42 -5.78
C LEU A 317 -36.89 -6.36 -4.73
N SER A 318 -36.45 -6.59 -3.49
CA SER A 318 -36.59 -5.67 -2.37
C SER A 318 -35.35 -5.68 -1.47
N GLY A 319 -35.26 -4.68 -0.59
CA GLY A 319 -34.06 -4.42 0.22
C GLY A 319 -33.36 -3.12 -0.17
N ASP A 320 -32.32 -2.78 0.56
CA ASP A 320 -31.56 -1.55 0.35
C ASP A 320 -30.83 -1.58 -1.01
N PRO A 321 -31.12 -0.64 -1.93
CA PRO A 321 -30.40 -0.54 -3.21
C PRO A 321 -28.94 -0.13 -3.07
N LEU A 322 -28.45 0.28 -1.90
CA LEU A 322 -27.09 0.80 -1.70
C LEU A 322 -26.76 1.93 -2.70
N LEU A 323 -27.63 2.94 -2.76
CA LEU A 323 -27.38 4.15 -3.53
C LEU A 323 -26.24 4.96 -2.87
N ALA A 324 -25.31 5.43 -3.68
CA ALA A 324 -24.29 6.41 -3.25
C ALA A 324 -24.91 7.80 -3.10
N GLU A 325 -24.15 8.73 -2.54
CA GLU A 325 -24.52 10.16 -2.48
C GLU A 325 -24.82 10.71 -3.89
N PRO A 326 -25.86 11.55 -4.05
CA PRO A 326 -26.22 12.10 -5.35
C PRO A 326 -25.14 13.03 -5.90
N THR A 327 -24.82 12.91 -7.19
CA THR A 327 -23.82 13.75 -7.87
C THR A 327 -24.29 14.25 -9.23
N GLY A 328 -23.49 15.14 -9.84
CA GLY A 328 -23.68 15.59 -11.23
C GLY A 328 -24.84 16.57 -11.47
N SER A 329 -25.00 16.95 -12.74
CA SER A 329 -26.10 17.77 -13.26
C SER A 329 -26.40 17.35 -14.70
N PRO A 330 -27.56 16.74 -15.02
CA PRO A 330 -28.65 16.41 -14.10
C PRO A 330 -28.22 15.47 -12.97
N VAL A 331 -28.81 15.66 -11.78
CA VAL A 331 -28.48 14.86 -10.59
C VAL A 331 -28.79 13.39 -10.85
N HIS A 332 -27.92 12.51 -10.38
CA HIS A 332 -28.08 11.06 -10.46
C HIS A 332 -27.53 10.35 -9.22
N TYR A 333 -27.93 9.09 -9.05
CA TYR A 333 -27.61 8.24 -7.89
C TYR A 333 -26.87 6.99 -8.36
N PRO A 334 -25.54 6.95 -8.20
CA PRO A 334 -24.77 5.75 -8.54
C PRO A 334 -25.04 4.57 -7.59
N LEU A 335 -24.76 3.35 -8.06
CA LEU A 335 -24.84 2.12 -7.27
C LEU A 335 -23.49 1.82 -6.61
N LEU A 336 -23.51 1.37 -5.35
CA LEU A 336 -22.31 0.85 -4.67
C LEU A 336 -22.06 -0.62 -5.05
N GLY A 337 -20.79 -1.06 -5.02
CA GLY A 337 -20.31 -2.36 -5.57
C GLY A 337 -20.85 -3.67 -4.95
N LYS A 338 -21.87 -3.62 -4.10
CA LYS A 338 -22.63 -4.79 -3.60
C LYS A 338 -24.14 -4.61 -3.73
N SER A 339 -24.56 -3.62 -4.50
CA SER A 339 -25.96 -3.31 -4.66
C SER A 339 -26.70 -4.50 -5.27
N PRO A 340 -27.86 -4.89 -4.72
CA PRO A 340 -28.74 -5.89 -5.33
C PRO A 340 -29.31 -5.45 -6.70
N ALA A 341 -29.12 -4.19 -7.10
CA ALA A 341 -29.53 -3.68 -8.40
C ALA A 341 -28.52 -3.96 -9.53
N VAL A 342 -27.28 -4.31 -9.19
CA VAL A 342 -26.21 -4.57 -10.18
C VAL A 342 -26.48 -5.89 -10.92
N ASP A 343 -26.41 -5.83 -12.25
CA ASP A 343 -26.69 -6.91 -13.21
C ASP A 343 -28.06 -7.58 -13.06
N ALA A 344 -29.00 -6.94 -12.35
CA ALA A 344 -30.28 -7.53 -11.95
C ALA A 344 -31.48 -7.12 -12.83
N GLY A 345 -31.25 -6.25 -13.82
CA GLY A 345 -32.29 -5.74 -14.71
C GLY A 345 -32.81 -6.79 -15.68
N SER A 346 -34.08 -6.63 -16.09
CA SER A 346 -34.71 -7.44 -17.11
C SER A 346 -34.11 -7.14 -18.49
N PRO A 347 -33.49 -8.14 -19.17
CA PRO A 347 -32.85 -7.97 -20.48
C PRO A 347 -33.77 -7.41 -21.58
N ALA A 348 -35.08 -7.71 -21.48
CA ALA A 348 -36.07 -7.27 -22.46
C ALA A 348 -36.33 -5.76 -22.43
N HIS A 349 -35.94 -5.09 -21.33
CA HIS A 349 -36.22 -3.69 -21.06
C HIS A 349 -34.96 -2.85 -20.80
N CYS A 350 -33.77 -3.38 -21.12
CA CYS A 350 -32.54 -2.61 -21.09
C CYS A 350 -32.47 -1.62 -22.26
N SER A 351 -32.32 -0.33 -21.97
CA SER A 351 -31.94 0.65 -22.99
C SER A 351 -30.48 0.44 -23.42
N GLN A 352 -30.06 1.14 -24.48
CA GLN A 352 -28.68 1.08 -24.95
C GLN A 352 -27.72 1.88 -24.08
N LYS A 353 -28.21 2.89 -23.35
CA LYS A 353 -27.39 3.83 -22.58
C LYS A 353 -28.08 4.24 -21.29
N ASP A 354 -27.33 4.58 -20.26
CA ASP A 354 -27.87 5.10 -18.99
C ASP A 354 -28.08 6.63 -19.01
N GLN A 355 -28.44 7.22 -17.87
CA GLN A 355 -28.71 8.67 -17.72
C GLN A 355 -27.50 9.54 -18.11
N LEU A 356 -26.27 9.07 -17.91
CA LEU A 356 -25.05 9.80 -18.26
C LEU A 356 -24.59 9.49 -19.70
N GLY A 357 -25.29 8.60 -20.40
CA GLY A 357 -24.99 8.19 -21.76
C GLY A 357 -23.98 7.05 -21.86
N SER A 358 -23.62 6.40 -20.74
CA SER A 358 -22.79 5.19 -20.73
C SER A 358 -23.56 4.01 -21.26
N ARG A 359 -22.89 3.08 -21.94
CA ARG A 359 -23.54 1.93 -22.57
C ARG A 359 -24.01 0.93 -21.51
N ARG A 360 -25.17 0.32 -21.71
CA ARG A 360 -25.66 -0.81 -20.92
C ARG A 360 -25.40 -2.14 -21.64
N LEU A 361 -25.10 -3.19 -20.87
CA LEU A 361 -25.00 -4.54 -21.42
C LEU A 361 -26.40 -5.18 -21.41
N ALA A 362 -27.01 -5.35 -22.58
CA ALA A 362 -28.40 -5.82 -22.68
C ALA A 362 -28.69 -7.19 -22.02
N ALA A 363 -27.67 -7.99 -21.72
CA ALA A 363 -27.83 -9.29 -21.04
C ALA A 363 -27.75 -9.20 -19.51
N SER A 364 -27.27 -8.07 -18.96
CA SER A 364 -26.97 -7.89 -17.54
C SER A 364 -27.02 -6.40 -17.17
N CYS A 365 -28.02 -5.65 -17.65
CA CYS A 365 -28.08 -4.23 -17.30
C CYS A 365 -28.48 -4.04 -15.84
N ASP A 366 -28.05 -2.93 -15.25
CA ASP A 366 -28.41 -2.60 -13.88
C ASP A 366 -29.82 -2.05 -13.79
N ILE A 367 -30.44 -2.30 -12.64
CA ILE A 367 -31.70 -1.65 -12.25
C ILE A 367 -31.40 -0.20 -11.86
N GLY A 368 -32.20 0.75 -12.32
CA GLY A 368 -32.09 2.17 -12.00
C GLY A 368 -31.55 3.01 -13.15
N ALA A 369 -31.35 4.30 -12.90
CA ALA A 369 -30.97 5.30 -13.91
C ALA A 369 -29.52 5.24 -14.37
N ILE A 370 -28.65 4.61 -13.58
CA ILE A 370 -27.21 4.55 -13.80
C ILE A 370 -26.79 3.09 -13.97
N GLU A 371 -25.95 2.83 -14.96
CA GLU A 371 -25.23 1.57 -15.06
C GLU A 371 -23.95 1.68 -14.22
N SER A 372 -23.79 0.81 -13.24
CA SER A 372 -22.52 0.50 -12.58
C SER A 372 -21.64 -0.26 -13.57
N ASN A 373 -21.04 0.49 -14.47
CA ASN A 373 -19.93 -0.02 -15.24
C ASN A 373 -18.73 -0.08 -14.29
N GLY A 374 -18.28 -1.29 -13.93
CA GLY A 374 -17.04 -1.48 -13.19
C GLY A 374 -15.83 -0.74 -13.80
N PRO A 375 -14.65 -0.76 -13.16
CA PRO A 375 -13.50 0.08 -13.53
C PRO A 375 -13.13 -0.04 -15.02
N ILE A 376 -12.77 1.08 -15.69
CA ILE A 376 -12.24 1.01 -17.05
C ILE A 376 -10.89 0.31 -16.99
N ILE A 377 -10.82 -0.91 -17.54
CA ILE A 377 -9.56 -1.62 -17.73
C ILE A 377 -9.04 -1.38 -19.14
N ILE A 378 -8.00 -0.56 -19.27
CA ILE A 378 -7.34 -0.30 -20.56
C ILE A 378 -6.08 -1.15 -20.64
N ARG A 379 -6.07 -2.12 -21.55
CA ARG A 379 -4.87 -2.89 -21.87
C ARG A 379 -4.09 -2.15 -22.95
N LEU A 380 -2.81 -1.89 -22.69
CA LEU A 380 -1.91 -1.31 -23.70
C LEU A 380 -1.71 -2.29 -24.87
N GLY A 381 -1.03 -1.89 -25.94
CA GLY A 381 -0.63 -2.80 -27.03
C GLY A 381 -1.42 -2.63 -28.35
N GLY A 382 -0.83 -3.12 -29.44
CA GLY A 382 -1.28 -2.79 -30.80
C GLY A 382 -1.11 -1.28 -31.05
N ASP A 383 -2.18 -0.61 -31.48
CA ASP A 383 -2.21 0.85 -31.69
C ASP A 383 -2.45 1.63 -30.39
N CYS A 384 -2.72 0.97 -29.26
CA CYS A 384 -3.00 1.62 -27.98
C CYS A 384 -1.71 2.00 -27.24
N VAL A 385 -1.41 3.30 -27.19
CA VAL A 385 -0.25 3.85 -26.48
C VAL A 385 -0.63 4.42 -25.10
N LEU A 386 0.31 4.39 -24.14
CA LEU A 386 0.08 4.82 -22.76
C LEU A 386 -0.48 6.25 -22.64
N ARG A 387 0.00 7.17 -23.49
CA ARG A 387 -0.51 8.55 -23.53
C ARG A 387 -1.99 8.61 -23.87
N ASP A 388 -2.46 7.74 -24.75
CA ASP A 388 -3.85 7.72 -25.19
C ASP A 388 -4.73 6.95 -24.20
N ALA A 389 -4.18 5.92 -23.54
CA ALA A 389 -4.82 5.26 -22.39
C ALA A 389 -5.10 6.25 -21.24
N ILE A 390 -4.12 7.08 -20.85
CA ILE A 390 -4.30 8.11 -19.81
C ILE A 390 -5.34 9.17 -20.22
N LYS A 391 -5.43 9.50 -21.52
CA LYS A 391 -6.48 10.42 -22.02
C LYS A 391 -7.86 9.79 -21.97
N ILE A 392 -7.98 8.49 -22.25
CA ILE A 392 -9.25 7.78 -22.17
C ILE A 392 -9.78 7.81 -20.73
N THR A 393 -8.96 7.46 -19.75
CA THR A 393 -9.33 7.55 -18.32
C THR A 393 -9.68 8.97 -17.89
N ALA A 394 -9.18 9.99 -18.61
CA ALA A 394 -9.50 11.39 -18.32
C ALA A 394 -10.81 11.88 -19.00
N GLN A 395 -11.19 11.31 -20.14
CA GLN A 395 -12.23 11.86 -21.02
C GLN A 395 -13.41 10.91 -21.28
N ASN A 396 -13.35 9.65 -20.82
CA ASN A 396 -14.31 8.57 -21.12
C ASN A 396 -14.67 8.47 -22.61
N ARG A 397 -13.69 8.72 -23.48
CA ARG A 397 -13.83 8.69 -24.95
C ARG A 397 -12.67 7.93 -25.56
N ALA A 398 -12.97 6.99 -26.46
CA ALA A 398 -11.97 6.26 -27.22
C ALA A 398 -11.02 7.23 -27.96
N PHE A 399 -9.72 7.01 -27.80
CA PHE A 399 -8.65 7.84 -28.35
C PHE A 399 -7.53 6.93 -28.85
N GLY A 400 -6.97 7.21 -30.03
CA GLY A 400 -5.72 6.60 -30.54
C GLY A 400 -5.59 5.07 -30.39
N GLY A 401 -6.39 4.29 -31.13
CA GLY A 401 -6.27 2.82 -31.17
C GLY A 401 -6.68 2.07 -29.89
N CYS A 402 -6.72 2.75 -28.74
CA CYS A 402 -7.18 2.21 -27.48
C CYS A 402 -8.72 2.08 -27.45
N ILE A 403 -9.20 0.89 -27.09
CA ILE A 403 -10.64 0.63 -26.89
C ILE A 403 -10.94 0.81 -25.41
N ALA A 404 -11.77 1.81 -25.08
CA ALA A 404 -12.29 2.00 -23.73
C ALA A 404 -13.47 1.05 -23.49
N GLY A 405 -13.56 0.45 -22.31
CA GLY A 405 -14.88 0.11 -21.74
C GLY A 405 -15.67 1.41 -21.52
N SER A 406 -17.00 1.36 -21.59
CA SER A 406 -17.81 2.51 -21.15
C SER A 406 -17.83 2.54 -19.62
N SER A 407 -17.45 3.63 -18.96
CA SER A 407 -17.76 3.81 -17.54
C SER A 407 -18.46 5.12 -17.21
N THR A 408 -19.24 5.00 -16.15
CA THR A 408 -20.01 6.02 -15.42
C THR A 408 -19.40 6.17 -14.02
N ASP A 409 -18.07 6.25 -13.96
CA ASP A 409 -17.22 6.86 -12.93
C ASP A 409 -17.75 6.89 -11.47
N VAL A 410 -17.60 5.74 -10.78
CA VAL A 410 -17.45 5.65 -9.31
C VAL A 410 -16.25 4.77 -8.91
N ASP A 411 -15.70 3.98 -9.85
CA ASP A 411 -14.58 3.08 -9.63
C ASP A 411 -13.26 3.64 -10.22
N ILE A 412 -12.14 3.37 -9.53
CA ILE A 412 -10.80 3.80 -9.95
C ILE A 412 -10.38 3.08 -11.24
N ASP A 413 -10.22 3.82 -12.34
CA ASP A 413 -9.76 3.30 -13.63
C ASP A 413 -8.42 2.55 -13.53
N THR A 414 -8.22 1.53 -14.36
CA THR A 414 -7.00 0.71 -14.35
C THR A 414 -6.35 0.63 -15.72
N ILE A 415 -5.10 1.05 -15.83
CA ILE A 415 -4.24 0.81 -17.00
C ILE A 415 -3.44 -0.45 -16.77
N VAL A 416 -3.47 -1.38 -17.72
CA VAL A 416 -2.78 -2.67 -17.67
C VAL A 416 -1.75 -2.73 -18.79
N PHE A 417 -0.47 -2.85 -18.41
CA PHE A 417 0.61 -3.08 -19.35
C PHE A 417 0.59 -4.52 -19.84
N ASN A 418 0.84 -4.71 -21.13
CA ASN A 418 0.99 -6.04 -21.76
C ASN A 418 2.22 -6.14 -22.67
N ALA A 419 3.03 -5.10 -22.71
CA ALA A 419 4.26 -4.97 -23.48
C ALA A 419 5.10 -3.85 -22.86
N ASP A 420 6.40 -3.87 -23.11
CA ASP A 420 7.28 -2.75 -22.77
C ASP A 420 6.90 -1.50 -23.56
N VAL A 421 6.89 -0.36 -22.87
CA VAL A 421 6.54 0.94 -23.44
C VAL A 421 7.77 1.84 -23.41
N ARG A 422 8.17 2.33 -24.58
CA ARG A 422 9.11 3.45 -24.69
C ARG A 422 8.33 4.73 -24.89
N HIS A 423 8.50 5.66 -23.97
CA HIS A 423 7.80 6.93 -24.01
C HIS A 423 8.64 8.01 -24.68
N HIS A 424 8.15 8.46 -25.84
CA HIS A 424 8.72 9.56 -26.62
C HIS A 424 7.80 10.80 -26.50
N GLY A 425 8.28 11.90 -25.91
CA GLY A 425 7.58 13.19 -25.86
C GLY A 425 7.17 13.64 -24.44
N ALA A 426 6.43 14.76 -24.36
CA ALA A 426 6.13 15.43 -23.10
C ALA A 426 5.63 14.48 -21.97
N PRO A 427 5.91 14.83 -20.70
CA PRO A 427 5.54 14.00 -19.54
C PRO A 427 4.08 13.60 -19.55
N LEU A 428 3.78 12.39 -19.09
CA LEU A 428 2.43 11.88 -18.99
C LEU A 428 1.78 12.45 -17.72
N GLU A 429 0.94 13.46 -17.93
CA GLU A 429 0.25 14.11 -16.83
C GLU A 429 -1.00 13.33 -16.39
N ILE A 430 -1.07 12.99 -15.11
CA ILE A 430 -2.18 12.25 -14.49
C ILE A 430 -2.85 13.18 -13.46
N ARG A 431 -4.13 13.48 -13.68
CA ARG A 431 -4.94 14.39 -12.84
C ARG A 431 -6.21 13.75 -12.30
N ARG A 432 -6.40 12.45 -12.53
CA ARG A 432 -7.56 11.66 -12.07
C ARG A 432 -7.12 10.40 -11.36
N PRO A 433 -7.93 9.89 -10.40
CA PRO A 433 -7.55 8.70 -9.67
C PRO A 433 -7.43 7.50 -10.61
N MET A 434 -6.34 6.72 -10.51
CA MET A 434 -6.17 5.51 -11.32
C MET A 434 -5.22 4.49 -10.71
N ASN A 435 -5.36 3.25 -11.15
CA ASN A 435 -4.42 2.16 -10.95
C ASN A 435 -3.60 1.93 -12.22
N ILE A 436 -2.32 1.62 -12.06
CA ILE A 436 -1.42 1.21 -13.13
C ILE A 436 -0.86 -0.16 -12.76
N GLU A 437 -1.28 -1.18 -13.47
CA GLU A 437 -0.86 -2.57 -13.31
C GLU A 437 0.19 -2.90 -14.37
N GLY A 438 1.46 -2.96 -13.97
CA GLY A 438 2.60 -3.12 -14.85
C GLY A 438 2.83 -4.56 -15.35
N GLN A 439 2.33 -5.58 -14.64
CA GLN A 439 2.54 -7.01 -14.96
C GLN A 439 4.01 -7.42 -15.21
N GLY A 440 4.97 -6.69 -14.63
CA GLY A 440 6.41 -6.90 -14.80
C GLY A 440 7.01 -6.24 -16.05
N PHE A 441 6.21 -5.53 -16.85
CA PHE A 441 6.70 -4.80 -18.03
C PHE A 441 7.45 -3.53 -17.66
N THR A 442 8.18 -2.99 -18.64
CA THR A 442 9.00 -1.80 -18.49
C THR A 442 8.36 -0.58 -19.15
N LEU A 443 8.31 0.52 -18.42
CA LEU A 443 8.10 1.87 -18.93
C LEU A 443 9.45 2.60 -18.96
N SER A 444 10.05 2.73 -20.13
CA SER A 444 11.35 3.40 -20.32
C SER A 444 11.19 4.77 -20.96
N GLY A 445 11.92 5.76 -20.44
CA GLY A 445 12.18 7.02 -21.13
C GLY A 445 13.36 6.88 -22.09
N ASP A 446 13.62 7.94 -22.87
CA ASP A 446 14.82 8.07 -23.72
C ASP A 446 15.95 8.86 -23.05
N SER A 447 15.98 8.92 -21.72
CA SER A 447 16.93 9.76 -20.99
C SER A 447 16.90 11.24 -21.40
N ASN A 448 15.70 11.80 -21.66
CA ASN A 448 15.55 13.23 -21.92
C ASN A 448 14.25 13.85 -21.37
N GLN A 449 13.34 13.03 -20.83
CA GLN A 449 12.06 13.52 -20.31
C GLN A 449 11.62 12.76 -19.05
N ARG A 450 10.77 13.44 -18.24
CA ARG A 450 10.00 12.81 -17.17
C ARG A 450 8.96 11.87 -17.77
N LEU A 451 8.76 10.71 -17.14
CA LEU A 451 7.73 9.77 -17.57
C LEU A 451 6.36 10.13 -17.02
N LEU A 452 6.20 10.22 -15.70
CA LEU A 452 4.91 10.44 -15.04
C LEU A 452 4.89 11.75 -14.23
N ASP A 453 3.84 12.57 -14.41
CA ASP A 453 3.60 13.79 -13.65
C ASP A 453 2.21 13.74 -13.02
N ILE A 454 2.14 13.45 -11.73
CA ILE A 454 0.91 13.18 -10.98
C ILE A 454 0.54 14.43 -10.19
N VAL A 455 -0.65 14.97 -10.40
CA VAL A 455 -1.05 16.26 -9.85
C VAL A 455 -2.48 16.22 -9.32
N ASP A 456 -2.68 16.65 -8.06
CA ASP A 456 -3.99 16.84 -7.43
C ASP A 456 -4.89 15.57 -7.41
N THR A 457 -4.29 14.38 -7.33
CA THR A 457 -5.03 13.12 -7.52
C THR A 457 -4.44 11.92 -6.77
N SER A 458 -4.96 10.72 -6.98
CA SER A 458 -4.51 9.49 -6.30
C SER A 458 -4.11 8.41 -7.30
N VAL A 459 -2.88 7.90 -7.21
CA VAL A 459 -2.40 6.87 -8.15
C VAL A 459 -1.80 5.70 -7.40
N THR A 460 -2.21 4.49 -7.78
CA THR A 460 -1.54 3.26 -7.35
C THR A 460 -0.80 2.64 -8.54
N ILE A 461 0.48 2.35 -8.39
CA ILE A 461 1.30 1.67 -9.40
C ILE A 461 1.77 0.34 -8.82
N LYS A 462 1.59 -0.75 -9.57
CA LYS A 462 2.00 -2.10 -9.16
C LYS A 462 2.83 -2.82 -10.21
N ASN A 463 3.82 -3.60 -9.76
CA ASN A 463 4.56 -4.56 -10.59
C ASN A 463 5.04 -3.95 -11.92
N LEU A 464 5.72 -2.80 -11.86
CA LEU A 464 6.15 -2.05 -13.03
C LEU A 464 7.62 -1.66 -12.89
N THR A 465 8.40 -1.84 -13.96
CA THR A 465 9.74 -1.26 -14.04
C THR A 465 9.65 0.11 -14.71
N ILE A 466 10.17 1.17 -14.08
CA ILE A 466 10.26 2.52 -14.64
C ILE A 466 11.73 2.89 -14.76
N THR A 467 12.20 3.22 -15.96
CA THR A 467 13.64 3.43 -16.15
C THR A 467 13.97 4.54 -17.14
N ASN A 468 15.20 5.05 -17.07
CA ASN A 468 15.74 6.04 -18.00
C ASN A 468 14.90 7.33 -18.09
N GLY A 469 14.32 7.77 -16.97
CA GLY A 469 13.74 9.10 -16.86
C GLY A 469 14.84 10.13 -16.70
N ASP A 470 14.80 11.24 -17.44
CA ASP A 470 15.79 12.29 -17.28
C ASP A 470 15.10 13.64 -17.41
N VAL A 471 15.32 14.52 -16.44
CA VAL A 471 14.92 15.91 -16.58
C VAL A 471 16.13 16.79 -16.36
N GLY A 472 16.21 17.86 -17.17
CA GLY A 472 17.18 18.94 -16.96
C GLY A 472 16.93 19.64 -15.62
N GLU A 473 16.71 20.96 -15.60
CA GLU A 473 16.64 21.74 -14.35
C GLU A 473 15.41 21.48 -13.43
N ALA A 474 14.64 20.41 -13.65
CA ALA A 474 13.43 20.08 -12.90
C ALA A 474 13.64 18.98 -11.84
N HIS A 475 12.58 18.67 -11.10
CA HIS A 475 12.54 17.63 -10.06
C HIS A 475 11.92 16.33 -10.60
N GLY A 476 12.26 15.18 -10.04
CA GLY A 476 11.61 13.90 -10.34
C GLY A 476 11.90 13.41 -11.76
N GLY A 477 12.99 12.66 -11.94
CA GLY A 477 13.41 12.14 -13.24
C GLY A 477 12.43 11.14 -13.83
N ALA A 478 12.00 10.15 -13.04
CA ALA A 478 10.97 9.21 -13.46
C ALA A 478 9.56 9.74 -13.17
N ILE A 479 9.33 10.13 -11.91
CA ILE A 479 8.01 10.52 -11.40
C ILE A 479 8.12 11.85 -10.65
N ARG A 480 7.17 12.73 -10.92
CA ARG A 480 6.88 13.88 -10.05
C ARG A 480 5.45 13.77 -9.56
N ALA A 481 5.24 13.86 -8.25
CA ALA A 481 3.93 13.84 -7.63
C ALA A 481 3.73 15.10 -6.78
N ARG A 482 2.66 15.87 -7.06
CA ARG A 482 2.34 17.13 -6.37
C ARG A 482 0.90 17.13 -5.89
N ASN A 483 0.70 17.42 -4.60
CA ASN A 483 -0.60 17.38 -3.92
C ASN A 483 -1.39 16.09 -4.27
N ALA A 484 -0.68 14.95 -4.30
CA ALA A 484 -1.22 13.69 -4.77
C ALA A 484 -0.95 12.56 -3.75
N ASP A 485 -1.88 11.62 -3.64
CA ASP A 485 -1.64 10.35 -2.96
C ASP A 485 -0.97 9.39 -3.95
N LEU A 486 0.18 8.83 -3.58
CA LEU A 486 0.93 7.92 -4.44
C LEU A 486 1.26 6.64 -3.69
N SER A 487 0.85 5.50 -4.24
CA SER A 487 1.16 4.17 -3.72
C SER A 487 1.93 3.35 -4.76
N LEU A 488 3.10 2.84 -4.38
CA LEU A 488 3.96 2.01 -5.21
C LEU A 488 4.09 0.62 -4.57
N PHE A 489 3.71 -0.44 -5.29
CA PHE A 489 3.84 -1.83 -4.82
C PHE A 489 4.64 -2.65 -5.84
N ASP A 490 5.74 -3.28 -5.43
CA ASP A 490 6.57 -4.07 -6.36
C ASP A 490 7.04 -3.27 -7.59
N VAL A 491 7.33 -1.98 -7.40
CA VAL A 491 7.77 -1.07 -8.48
C VAL A 491 9.29 -0.98 -8.46
N HIS A 492 9.93 -0.97 -9.63
CA HIS A 492 11.38 -0.90 -9.77
C HIS A 492 11.76 0.35 -10.56
N ILE A 493 12.31 1.37 -9.90
CA ILE A 493 12.71 2.63 -10.55
C ILE A 493 14.24 2.70 -10.66
N SER A 494 14.75 2.78 -11.89
CA SER A 494 16.19 2.75 -12.12
C SER A 494 16.71 3.73 -13.15
N ASN A 495 18.00 4.05 -13.06
CA ASN A 495 18.73 4.87 -14.03
C ASN A 495 18.00 6.17 -14.39
N SER A 496 17.31 6.75 -13.40
CA SER A 496 16.53 7.96 -13.60
C SER A 496 17.22 9.14 -12.92
N GLU A 497 17.26 10.26 -13.64
CA GLU A 497 18.05 11.40 -13.25
C GLU A 497 17.24 12.70 -13.27
N SER A 498 17.53 13.61 -12.34
CA SER A 498 16.94 14.95 -12.33
C SER A 498 18.01 16.02 -12.13
N GLY A 499 17.80 17.22 -12.64
CA GLY A 499 18.69 18.34 -12.32
C GLY A 499 18.58 18.73 -10.85
N ASN A 500 17.37 18.77 -10.29
CA ASN A 500 17.16 19.33 -8.95
C ASN A 500 16.97 18.24 -7.86
N ASN A 501 15.75 18.04 -7.35
CA ASN A 501 15.51 17.10 -6.25
C ASN A 501 14.77 15.84 -6.72
N GLY A 502 15.07 14.71 -6.09
CA GLY A 502 14.43 13.43 -6.36
C GLY A 502 14.84 12.90 -7.73
N GLY A 503 16.02 12.26 -7.82
CA GLY A 503 16.51 11.72 -9.10
C GLY A 503 15.52 10.76 -9.76
N ALA A 504 14.91 9.88 -8.96
CA ALA A 504 13.84 8.99 -9.40
C ALA A 504 12.45 9.64 -9.20
N LEU A 505 12.14 9.98 -7.95
CA LEU A 505 10.83 10.43 -7.50
C LEU A 505 10.95 11.71 -6.68
N TYR A 506 10.20 12.74 -7.09
CA TYR A 506 9.95 13.92 -6.28
C TYR A 506 8.52 13.91 -5.79
N PHE A 507 8.33 13.84 -4.46
CA PHE A 507 7.04 13.85 -3.81
C PHE A 507 6.85 15.13 -2.99
N ASP A 508 5.90 15.96 -3.42
CA ASP A 508 5.46 17.17 -2.75
C ASP A 508 3.97 17.02 -2.41
N GLY A 509 3.69 16.36 -1.30
CA GLY A 509 2.37 15.85 -0.95
C GLY A 509 1.49 16.82 -0.19
N GLY A 510 2.06 17.82 0.50
CA GLY A 510 1.30 18.60 1.49
C GLY A 510 0.65 17.67 2.52
N SER A 511 -0.69 17.61 2.59
CA SER A 511 -1.45 16.69 3.46
C SER A 511 -1.70 15.30 2.85
N ARG A 512 -1.14 14.98 1.68
CA ARG A 512 -1.30 13.68 1.00
C ARG A 512 -0.24 12.67 1.39
N ARG A 513 -0.52 11.39 1.08
CA ARG A 513 0.30 10.25 1.50
C ARG A 513 1.16 9.67 0.39
N LEU A 514 2.39 9.31 0.73
CA LEU A 514 3.24 8.44 -0.07
C LEU A 514 3.35 7.07 0.61
N SER A 515 3.11 5.99 -0.14
CA SER A 515 3.34 4.62 0.31
C SER A 515 4.19 3.87 -0.70
N ILE A 516 5.32 3.33 -0.25
CA ILE A 516 6.25 2.55 -1.06
C ILE A 516 6.42 1.20 -0.39
N VAL A 517 6.00 0.12 -1.05
CA VAL A 517 6.01 -1.22 -0.49
C VAL A 517 6.69 -2.17 -1.47
N SER A 518 7.59 -3.01 -0.97
CA SER A 518 8.27 -4.05 -1.75
C SER A 518 8.88 -3.52 -3.06
N SER A 519 9.40 -2.30 -3.05
CA SER A 519 9.87 -1.61 -4.25
C SER A 519 11.39 -1.38 -4.25
N SER A 520 11.99 -1.17 -5.42
CA SER A 520 13.44 -0.92 -5.57
C SER A 520 13.74 0.39 -6.29
N PHE A 521 14.74 1.10 -5.81
CA PHE A 521 15.28 2.34 -6.38
C PHE A 521 16.78 2.18 -6.60
N THR A 522 17.19 2.03 -7.86
CA THR A 522 18.58 1.65 -8.19
C THR A 522 19.24 2.62 -9.18
N ASN A 523 20.44 3.10 -8.85
CA ASN A 523 21.25 3.95 -9.73
C ASN A 523 20.51 5.21 -10.22
N ASN A 524 19.69 5.83 -9.36
CA ASN A 524 19.05 7.11 -9.66
C ASN A 524 19.92 8.26 -9.16
N ALA A 525 19.88 9.41 -9.84
CA ALA A 525 20.79 10.50 -9.53
C ALA A 525 20.20 11.91 -9.64
N THR A 526 20.73 12.84 -8.86
CA THR A 526 20.60 14.28 -9.15
C THR A 526 21.85 14.77 -9.88
N LYS A 527 21.76 15.83 -10.70
CA LYS A 527 22.88 16.32 -11.52
C LYS A 527 23.37 17.72 -11.18
N ASN A 528 22.50 18.61 -10.68
CA ASN A 528 22.87 20.02 -10.52
C ASN A 528 23.62 20.24 -9.19
N SER A 529 24.93 20.45 -9.32
CA SER A 529 25.82 20.81 -8.21
C SER A 529 25.67 22.25 -7.72
N GLU A 530 25.19 23.17 -8.55
CA GLU A 530 25.00 24.58 -8.17
C GLU A 530 23.78 24.79 -7.26
N LYS A 531 22.74 23.96 -7.42
CA LYS A 531 21.52 24.00 -6.60
C LYS A 531 21.52 22.99 -5.45
N GLY A 532 22.55 22.14 -5.36
CA GLY A 532 22.70 21.12 -4.34
C GLY A 532 21.59 20.06 -4.39
N GLY A 533 21.34 19.47 -5.57
CA GLY A 533 20.22 18.56 -5.80
C GLY A 533 20.11 17.42 -4.78
N LYS A 534 18.97 17.36 -4.07
CA LYS A 534 18.75 16.52 -2.87
C LYS A 534 17.96 15.24 -3.18
N GLY A 535 18.24 14.16 -2.45
CA GLY A 535 17.51 12.90 -2.60
C GLY A 535 17.82 12.22 -3.93
N GLY A 536 18.95 11.51 -4.02
CA GLY A 536 19.40 10.88 -5.27
C GLY A 536 18.36 9.93 -5.89
N ALA A 537 17.58 9.24 -5.06
CA ALA A 537 16.39 8.52 -5.49
C ALA A 537 15.11 9.33 -5.21
N LEU A 538 14.92 9.71 -3.95
CA LEU A 538 13.63 10.19 -3.43
C LEU A 538 13.79 11.51 -2.67
N PHE A 539 12.95 12.47 -3.00
CA PHE A 539 12.73 13.66 -2.18
C PHE A 539 11.30 13.64 -1.63
N VAL A 540 11.16 13.80 -0.31
CA VAL A 540 9.87 13.80 0.39
C VAL A 540 9.62 15.15 1.02
N HIS A 541 8.48 15.76 0.68
CA HIS A 541 7.92 16.92 1.37
C HIS A 541 6.42 16.67 1.61
N ALA A 542 6.08 16.10 2.76
CA ALA A 542 4.72 15.62 3.04
C ALA A 542 4.41 15.45 4.53
N TRP A 543 3.13 15.44 4.86
CA TRP A 543 2.64 15.15 6.21
C TRP A 543 2.74 13.67 6.58
N GLN A 544 2.78 12.74 5.61
CA GLN A 544 2.98 11.32 5.88
C GLN A 544 3.55 10.57 4.67
N ALA A 545 4.75 10.00 4.81
CA ALA A 545 5.36 9.09 3.85
C ALA A 545 5.77 7.78 4.54
N SER A 546 5.53 6.65 3.89
CA SER A 546 5.86 5.31 4.40
C SER A 546 6.62 4.50 3.35
N ILE A 547 7.67 3.83 3.80
CA ILE A 547 8.50 2.93 3.00
C ILE A 547 8.64 1.61 3.77
N THR A 548 8.25 0.50 3.16
CA THR A 548 8.27 -0.81 3.81
C THR A 548 8.81 -1.88 2.84
N GLY A 549 9.65 -2.80 3.32
CA GLY A 549 10.07 -3.95 2.52
C GLY A 549 10.90 -3.58 1.28
N SER A 550 11.52 -2.39 1.24
CA SER A 550 12.02 -1.78 -0.01
C SER A 550 13.54 -1.61 -0.02
N SER A 551 14.12 -1.39 -1.20
CA SER A 551 15.58 -1.21 -1.36
C SER A 551 15.95 0.07 -2.11
N PHE A 552 16.97 0.78 -1.62
CA PHE A 552 17.55 1.97 -2.24
C PHE A 552 19.05 1.73 -2.44
N ILE A 553 19.48 1.43 -3.67
CA ILE A 553 20.83 0.95 -3.96
C ILE A 553 21.54 1.82 -5.00
N GLY A 554 22.76 2.26 -4.70
CA GLY A 554 23.61 2.92 -5.70
C GLY A 554 23.12 4.29 -6.15
N ASN A 555 22.24 4.96 -5.40
CA ASN A 555 21.68 6.25 -5.78
C ASN A 555 22.63 7.40 -5.39
N ARG A 556 22.62 8.48 -6.18
CA ARG A 556 23.56 9.59 -6.01
C ARG A 556 22.86 10.95 -5.91
N GLY A 557 22.94 11.58 -4.74
CA GLY A 557 22.55 12.97 -4.54
C GLY A 557 23.77 13.89 -4.62
N VAL A 558 23.75 14.95 -5.42
CA VAL A 558 24.85 15.95 -5.45
C VAL A 558 24.79 16.89 -4.23
N GLY A 559 23.64 17.01 -3.57
CA GLY A 559 23.46 17.65 -2.27
C GLY A 559 23.40 16.64 -1.13
N SER A 560 22.47 16.82 -0.21
CA SER A 560 22.23 15.91 0.92
C SER A 560 21.20 14.82 0.60
N GLY A 561 21.28 13.68 1.28
CA GLY A 561 20.39 12.53 1.08
C GLY A 561 20.75 11.76 -0.19
N GLY A 562 21.77 10.90 -0.12
CA GLY A 562 22.24 10.16 -1.30
C GLY A 562 21.18 9.23 -1.87
N ALA A 563 20.39 8.58 -1.01
CA ALA A 563 19.14 7.93 -1.42
C ALA A 563 17.93 8.85 -1.23
N ILE A 564 17.69 9.26 0.02
CA ILE A 564 16.44 9.91 0.41
C ILE A 564 16.75 11.23 1.12
N TYR A 565 16.04 12.27 0.71
CA TYR A 565 15.97 13.53 1.47
C TYR A 565 14.57 13.69 2.03
N ASN A 566 14.46 13.80 3.36
CA ASN A 566 13.21 14.00 4.07
C ASN A 566 13.07 15.45 4.54
N ASP A 567 11.97 16.07 4.12
CA ASP A 567 11.50 17.42 4.48
C ASP A 567 10.06 17.38 5.04
N GLY A 568 9.66 16.24 5.62
CA GLY A 568 8.32 16.00 6.17
C GLY A 568 8.32 14.89 7.22
N GLU A 569 7.22 14.13 7.33
CA GLU A 569 7.16 12.94 8.19
C GLU A 569 7.38 11.67 7.38
N LEU A 570 8.48 10.97 7.64
CA LEU A 570 8.88 9.75 6.94
C LEU A 570 8.97 8.57 7.91
N THR A 571 8.32 7.46 7.57
CA THR A 571 8.49 6.16 8.22
C THR A 571 9.18 5.19 7.26
N VAL A 572 10.26 4.55 7.69
CA VAL A 572 11.00 3.53 6.92
C VAL A 572 11.12 2.26 7.76
N GLU A 573 10.61 1.15 7.24
CA GLU A 573 10.54 -0.13 7.96
C GLU A 573 11.03 -1.28 7.09
N ASN A 574 11.75 -2.26 7.65
CA ASN A 574 12.17 -3.48 6.96
C ASN A 574 12.78 -3.21 5.58
N SER A 575 13.73 -2.30 5.50
CA SER A 575 14.24 -1.79 4.21
C SER A 575 15.75 -1.73 4.20
N THR A 576 16.34 -1.80 3.01
CA THR A 576 17.80 -1.78 2.83
C THR A 576 18.21 -0.54 2.03
N ILE A 577 19.14 0.24 2.58
CA ILE A 577 19.64 1.48 1.97
C ILE A 577 21.15 1.32 1.83
N SER A 578 21.64 1.08 0.61
CA SER A 578 23.04 0.69 0.41
C SER A 578 23.75 1.30 -0.79
N GLY A 579 25.04 1.56 -0.65
CA GLY A 579 25.87 2.02 -1.78
C GLY A 579 25.48 3.41 -2.29
N ASN A 580 24.72 4.20 -1.52
CA ASN A 580 24.26 5.51 -1.95
C ASN A 580 25.30 6.59 -1.61
N THR A 581 25.42 7.60 -2.46
CA THR A 581 26.42 8.67 -2.29
C THR A 581 25.74 10.03 -2.24
N ALA A 582 25.99 10.80 -1.18
CA ALA A 582 25.61 12.20 -1.08
C ALA A 582 26.81 13.11 -1.38
N GLY A 583 26.56 14.32 -1.86
CA GLY A 583 27.57 15.35 -2.00
C GLY A 583 27.94 15.97 -0.66
N SER A 584 26.96 16.20 0.23
CA SER A 584 27.12 17.00 1.46
C SER A 584 26.90 16.25 2.77
N GLN A 585 25.69 15.77 3.08
CA GLN A 585 25.42 14.98 4.30
C GLN A 585 24.40 13.87 4.03
N GLY A 586 24.37 12.85 4.89
CA GLY A 586 23.34 11.81 4.83
C GLY A 586 23.50 10.94 3.58
N GLY A 587 24.57 10.14 3.53
CA GLY A 587 24.87 9.29 2.37
C GLY A 587 23.70 8.35 2.02
N GLY A 588 22.99 7.84 3.03
CA GLY A 588 21.70 7.15 2.86
C GLY A 588 20.52 8.13 2.95
N ILE A 589 20.16 8.51 4.18
CA ILE A 589 19.04 9.43 4.47
C ILE A 589 19.54 10.73 5.09
N PHE A 590 18.95 11.85 4.64
CA PHE A 590 19.03 13.13 5.33
C PHE A 590 17.64 13.56 5.84
N THR A 591 17.53 13.97 7.10
CA THR A 591 16.31 14.52 7.72
C THR A 591 16.51 15.99 8.04
N ASN A 592 15.70 16.87 7.44
CA ASN A 592 15.79 18.33 7.64
C ASN A 592 15.33 18.79 9.03
N SER A 593 15.64 20.03 9.42
CA SER A 593 15.42 20.58 10.77
C SER A 593 13.97 20.54 11.26
N ASP A 594 12.99 20.70 10.38
CA ASP A 594 11.57 20.69 10.73
C ASP A 594 10.90 19.33 10.41
N ALA A 595 11.70 18.34 9.98
CA ALA A 595 11.23 17.04 9.54
C ALA A 595 11.34 15.98 10.64
N THR A 596 10.57 14.90 10.51
CA THR A 596 10.63 13.73 11.40
C THR A 596 10.87 12.46 10.59
N SER A 597 11.82 11.64 11.02
CA SER A 597 12.08 10.32 10.44
C SER A 597 11.92 9.23 11.51
N THR A 598 11.09 8.23 11.25
CA THR A 598 10.94 7.03 12.07
C THR A 598 11.47 5.83 11.30
N ILE A 599 12.51 5.18 11.82
CA ILE A 599 13.29 4.17 11.10
C ILE A 599 13.33 2.92 11.96
N ARG A 600 12.81 1.79 11.47
CA ARG A 600 12.76 0.51 12.21
C ARG A 600 13.21 -0.66 11.36
N HIS A 601 14.10 -1.51 11.88
CA HIS A 601 14.58 -2.69 11.13
C HIS A 601 15.10 -2.31 9.74
N VAL A 602 15.94 -1.27 9.67
CA VAL A 602 16.55 -0.82 8.40
C VAL A 602 18.04 -1.14 8.42
N THR A 603 18.57 -1.60 7.29
CA THR A 603 20.02 -1.83 7.12
C THR A 603 20.62 -0.75 6.23
N PHE A 604 21.45 0.12 6.81
CA PHE A 604 22.27 1.10 6.10
C PHE A 604 23.68 0.53 5.92
N ALA A 605 24.09 0.30 4.67
CA ALA A 605 25.38 -0.31 4.38
C ALA A 605 26.10 0.37 3.22
N HIS A 606 27.39 0.69 3.37
CA HIS A 606 28.22 1.20 2.27
C HIS A 606 27.72 2.51 1.64
N ASN A 607 26.97 3.31 2.39
CA ASN A 607 26.60 4.66 1.96
C ASN A 607 27.78 5.62 2.19
N SER A 608 27.91 6.68 1.40
CA SER A 608 29.07 7.56 1.46
C SER A 608 28.72 9.03 1.22
N VAL A 609 29.65 9.90 1.60
CA VAL A 609 29.59 11.32 1.31
C VAL A 609 30.87 11.72 0.58
N SER A 610 30.76 12.52 -0.48
CA SER A 610 31.92 12.89 -1.30
C SER A 610 32.64 14.16 -0.86
N ASP A 611 32.00 15.04 -0.09
CA ASP A 611 32.65 16.21 0.52
C ASP A 611 33.45 15.78 1.76
N SER A 612 34.70 16.22 1.84
CA SER A 612 35.59 15.99 2.98
C SER A 612 35.09 16.60 4.29
N ASN A 613 34.15 17.56 4.23
CA ASN A 613 33.51 18.14 5.41
C ASN A 613 32.12 17.57 5.70
N GLY A 614 31.66 16.58 4.93
CA GLY A 614 30.35 15.98 5.09
C GLY A 614 30.30 14.97 6.24
N ASP A 615 29.12 14.74 6.81
CA ASP A 615 28.91 13.81 7.93
C ASP A 615 27.63 12.99 7.77
N GLY A 616 27.48 11.94 8.59
CA GLY A 616 26.31 11.07 8.57
C GLY A 616 26.31 10.17 7.35
N LEU A 617 27.37 9.35 7.21
CA LEU A 617 27.59 8.53 6.02
C LEU A 617 26.41 7.58 5.74
N GLY A 618 25.76 7.07 6.79
CA GLY A 618 24.49 6.35 6.69
C GLY A 618 23.28 7.26 6.85
N MET A 619 23.27 8.06 7.93
CA MET A 619 22.13 8.92 8.29
C MET A 619 22.60 10.25 8.88
N TYR A 620 21.94 11.34 8.47
CA TYR A 620 22.11 12.66 9.08
C TYR A 620 20.76 13.28 9.44
N GLY A 621 20.58 13.77 10.68
CA GLY A 621 19.31 14.35 11.14
C GLY A 621 19.44 15.69 11.86
N ASP A 622 18.95 16.78 11.24
CA ASP A 622 18.80 18.08 11.90
C ASP A 622 17.44 18.23 12.62
N GLY A 623 16.44 17.42 12.23
CA GLY A 623 15.13 17.36 12.85
C GLY A 623 15.00 16.25 13.89
N VAL A 624 13.81 15.66 14.01
CA VAL A 624 13.57 14.56 14.94
C VAL A 624 13.80 13.22 14.25
N THR A 625 14.63 12.36 14.83
CA THR A 625 14.84 11.00 14.33
C THR A 625 14.56 9.98 15.41
N TYR A 626 13.70 9.01 15.10
CA TYR A 626 13.47 7.82 15.90
C TYR A 626 14.12 6.63 15.19
N LEU A 627 15.17 6.06 15.76
CA LEU A 627 15.92 4.96 15.16
C LEU A 627 15.80 3.72 16.06
N TYR A 628 15.18 2.65 15.56
CA TYR A 628 15.00 1.42 16.34
C TYR A 628 15.44 0.19 15.57
N ASN A 629 16.03 -0.77 16.27
CA ASN A 629 16.36 -2.10 15.74
C ASN A 629 17.05 -2.08 14.37
N SER A 630 17.90 -1.09 14.10
CA SER A 630 18.49 -0.85 12.78
C SER A 630 20.02 -0.98 12.77
N ILE A 631 20.58 -1.35 11.61
CA ILE A 631 22.02 -1.48 11.39
C ILE A 631 22.54 -0.28 10.60
N VAL A 632 23.65 0.32 11.04
CA VAL A 632 24.40 1.32 10.27
C VAL A 632 25.87 0.92 10.18
N ALA A 633 26.36 0.63 8.97
CA ALA A 633 27.68 0.03 8.76
C ALA A 633 28.30 0.28 7.37
N GLY A 634 29.58 -0.08 7.22
CA GLY A 634 30.25 -0.28 5.94
C GLY A 634 30.59 1.00 5.15
N SER A 635 30.37 2.18 5.71
CA SER A 635 30.66 3.45 5.04
C SER A 635 32.12 3.88 5.22
N ALA A 636 32.71 4.44 4.16
CA ALA A 636 34.10 4.91 4.15
C ALA A 636 34.19 6.44 4.23
N GLY A 637 34.94 6.95 5.22
CA GLY A 637 35.29 8.36 5.39
C GLY A 637 36.15 8.49 6.66
N SER A 638 37.45 8.74 6.52
CA SER A 638 38.32 8.91 7.69
C SER A 638 37.93 10.20 8.42
N GLU A 639 37.59 10.08 9.71
CA GLU A 639 37.12 11.13 10.62
C GLU A 639 35.63 11.53 10.56
N GLN A 640 34.81 10.87 9.73
CA GLN A 640 33.37 11.19 9.58
C GLN A 640 32.47 10.12 10.23
N SER A 641 31.39 10.58 10.86
CA SER A 641 30.49 9.76 11.68
C SER A 641 29.46 8.99 10.82
N LEU A 642 29.19 7.70 11.10
CA LEU A 642 28.18 6.92 10.39
C LEU A 642 26.76 7.49 10.58
N CYS A 643 26.49 7.93 11.79
CA CYS A 643 25.29 8.66 12.19
C CYS A 643 25.69 10.03 12.73
N ALA A 644 25.03 11.10 12.27
CA ALA A 644 25.31 12.46 12.73
C ALA A 644 24.05 13.34 12.66
N GLY A 645 24.13 14.55 13.19
CA GLY A 645 23.02 15.51 13.15
C GLY A 645 23.00 16.47 14.33
N SER A 646 22.38 17.63 14.14
CA SER A 646 22.14 18.61 15.21
C SER A 646 20.77 18.46 15.90
N GLY A 647 19.93 17.57 15.36
CA GLY A 647 18.57 17.32 15.82
C GLY A 647 18.46 16.34 16.98
N SER A 648 17.23 16.06 17.42
CA SER A 648 16.98 15.08 18.49
C SER A 648 16.94 13.66 17.94
N LEU A 649 17.73 12.77 18.53
CA LEU A 649 17.72 11.35 18.24
C LEU A 649 17.17 10.56 19.44
N GLU A 650 16.06 9.85 19.22
CA GLU A 650 15.57 8.81 20.13
C GLU A 650 15.89 7.44 19.52
N GLN A 651 16.36 6.51 20.34
CA GLN A 651 16.81 5.21 19.83
C GLN A 651 16.75 4.07 20.83
N ALA A 652 16.58 2.86 20.31
CA ALA A 652 16.70 1.61 21.06
C ALA A 652 17.09 0.44 20.12
N GLY A 653 17.88 -0.50 20.62
CA GLY A 653 18.18 -1.76 19.91
C GLY A 653 18.96 -1.62 18.59
N ASN A 654 19.70 -0.53 18.36
CA ASN A 654 20.47 -0.36 17.11
C ASN A 654 21.90 -0.90 17.21
N LEU A 655 22.44 -1.31 16.07
CA LEU A 655 23.83 -1.68 15.88
C LEU A 655 24.52 -0.68 14.93
N ILE A 656 25.38 0.18 15.48
CA ILE A 656 26.11 1.19 14.69
C ILE A 656 27.61 0.90 14.76
N GLN A 657 28.22 0.59 13.62
CA GLN A 657 29.55 -0.03 13.56
C GLN A 657 30.67 0.80 14.21
N ASP A 658 30.67 2.12 14.02
CA ASP A 658 31.69 3.05 14.51
C ASP A 658 31.37 3.64 15.90
N ASN A 659 30.29 3.17 16.54
CA ASN A 659 29.79 3.68 17.81
C ASN A 659 29.33 5.15 17.79
N SER A 660 29.14 5.73 16.61
CA SER A 660 28.54 7.06 16.46
C SER A 660 27.08 7.10 16.95
N CYS A 661 26.61 8.29 17.34
CA CYS A 661 25.28 8.47 17.91
C CYS A 661 25.00 7.68 19.21
N SER A 662 26.00 7.09 19.86
CA SER A 662 25.85 6.36 21.14
C SER A 662 24.81 5.22 21.07
N PRO A 663 25.00 4.21 20.21
CA PRO A 663 24.03 3.13 20.01
C PRO A 663 23.98 2.20 21.22
N ALA A 664 22.96 1.34 21.27
CA ALA A 664 22.92 0.23 22.23
C ALA A 664 24.03 -0.80 21.97
N PHE A 665 24.38 -1.02 20.69
CA PHE A 665 25.40 -1.96 20.26
C PHE A 665 26.32 -1.33 19.21
N SER A 666 27.61 -1.67 19.23
CA SER A 666 28.59 -1.26 18.21
C SER A 666 29.53 -2.40 17.85
N GLY A 667 30.19 -2.31 16.69
CA GLY A 667 31.04 -3.35 16.12
C GLY A 667 30.60 -3.82 14.73
N LEU A 668 31.35 -4.75 14.16
CA LEU A 668 31.07 -5.26 12.81
C LEU A 668 29.73 -6.02 12.79
N PRO A 669 28.78 -5.65 11.92
CA PRO A 669 27.45 -6.26 11.90
C PRO A 669 27.37 -7.66 11.29
N GLY A 670 28.44 -8.14 10.63
CA GLY A 670 28.39 -9.44 9.95
C GLY A 670 27.34 -9.48 8.84
N LEU A 671 27.29 -8.44 7.99
CA LEU A 671 26.44 -8.47 6.79
C LEU A 671 26.98 -9.51 5.80
N GLY A 672 26.08 -10.36 5.30
CA GLY A 672 26.32 -11.36 4.27
C GLY A 672 26.11 -10.80 2.87
N GLU A 673 25.62 -11.65 1.95
CA GLU A 673 25.33 -11.24 0.57
C GLU A 673 24.04 -10.42 0.48
N LEU A 674 23.98 -9.53 -0.50
CA LEU A 674 22.77 -8.81 -0.85
C LEU A 674 21.89 -9.70 -1.73
N ILE A 675 20.74 -10.12 -1.21
CA ILE A 675 19.85 -11.13 -1.79
C ILE A 675 18.42 -10.60 -2.00
N GLY A 676 17.65 -11.28 -2.86
CA GLY A 676 16.24 -10.93 -3.11
C GLY A 676 16.02 -9.74 -4.05
N SER A 677 14.75 -9.44 -4.32
CA SER A 677 14.31 -8.27 -5.09
C SER A 677 12.94 -7.83 -4.57
N PRO A 678 12.84 -6.72 -3.80
CA PRO A 678 13.90 -5.76 -3.44
C PRO A 678 15.02 -6.38 -2.60
N ALA A 679 16.25 -5.94 -2.84
CA ALA A 679 17.42 -6.62 -2.29
C ALA A 679 17.68 -6.23 -0.81
N ALA A 680 18.04 -7.22 0.02
CA ALA A 680 18.33 -7.11 1.44
C ALA A 680 19.67 -7.79 1.77
N TYR A 681 20.43 -7.27 2.74
CA TYR A 681 21.61 -8.00 3.23
C TYR A 681 21.16 -9.14 4.13
N SER A 682 21.60 -10.36 3.84
CA SER A 682 21.55 -11.43 4.83
C SER A 682 22.49 -11.12 6.01
N LEU A 683 22.32 -11.83 7.11
CA LEU A 683 23.27 -11.80 8.22
C LEU A 683 24.05 -13.13 8.23
N ILE A 684 25.36 -13.07 8.41
CA ILE A 684 26.15 -14.28 8.64
C ILE A 684 25.78 -14.88 9.99
N GLY A 685 25.82 -16.20 10.14
CA GLY A 685 25.36 -16.89 11.37
C GLY A 685 26.09 -16.53 12.68
N THR A 686 27.17 -15.75 12.62
CA THR A 686 27.88 -15.20 13.79
C THR A 686 27.63 -13.70 14.01
N SER A 687 26.69 -13.11 13.27
CA SER A 687 26.39 -11.69 13.32
C SER A 687 25.95 -11.29 14.74
N PRO A 688 26.51 -10.20 15.30
CA PRO A 688 26.06 -9.68 16.58
C PRO A 688 24.68 -9.02 16.49
N ALA A 689 24.07 -8.90 15.30
CA ALA A 689 22.72 -8.36 15.14
C ALA A 689 21.61 -9.40 15.36
N ILE A 690 21.97 -10.69 15.46
CA ILE A 690 21.02 -11.79 15.60
C ILE A 690 20.48 -11.83 17.04
N ASP A 691 19.16 -11.99 17.18
CA ASP A 691 18.48 -12.27 18.45
C ASP A 691 18.62 -11.22 19.56
N ILE A 692 18.88 -9.97 19.20
CA ILE A 692 19.14 -8.90 20.20
C ILE A 692 18.36 -7.60 19.97
N ALA A 693 17.38 -7.60 19.06
CA ALA A 693 16.55 -6.41 18.85
C ALA A 693 15.72 -6.06 20.11
N ALA A 694 15.45 -4.78 20.30
CA ALA A 694 14.56 -4.29 21.35
C ALA A 694 13.13 -4.77 21.10
N SER A 695 12.61 -5.57 22.04
CA SER A 695 11.35 -6.32 21.91
C SER A 695 10.12 -5.44 21.65
N GLU A 696 10.09 -4.24 22.22
CA GLU A 696 9.00 -3.27 22.11
C GLU A 696 8.92 -2.60 20.73
N HIS A 697 9.94 -2.78 19.89
CA HIS A 697 10.03 -2.23 18.54
C HIS A 697 10.16 -3.31 17.45
N CYS A 698 9.98 -4.58 17.81
CA CYS A 698 9.95 -5.69 16.86
C CYS A 698 8.76 -5.58 15.89
N LEU A 699 9.03 -5.69 14.60
CA LEU A 699 7.99 -5.82 13.55
C LEU A 699 7.62 -7.29 13.33
N GLU A 700 6.45 -7.57 12.76
CA GLU A 700 5.95 -8.96 12.60
C GLU A 700 6.70 -9.79 11.54
N ARG A 701 7.34 -9.12 10.58
CA ARG A 701 8.07 -9.74 9.45
C ARG A 701 9.31 -8.94 9.10
N ASP A 702 10.25 -9.55 8.38
CA ASP A 702 11.42 -8.89 7.80
C ASP A 702 11.16 -8.38 6.36
N GLN A 703 12.20 -7.86 5.68
CA GLN A 703 12.09 -7.34 4.32
C GLN A 703 11.67 -8.40 3.30
N LEU A 704 12.09 -9.66 3.48
CA LEU A 704 11.80 -10.76 2.55
C LEU A 704 10.51 -11.51 2.90
N GLY A 705 9.81 -11.09 3.97
CA GLY A 705 8.53 -11.62 4.39
C GLY A 705 8.62 -12.74 5.44
N THR A 706 9.82 -13.08 5.89
CA THR A 706 10.07 -14.02 6.99
C THR A 706 9.43 -13.48 8.27
N THR A 707 8.69 -14.31 8.99
CA THR A 707 8.07 -13.90 10.27
C THR A 707 9.11 -13.64 11.34
N ARG A 708 8.89 -12.66 12.22
CA ARG A 708 9.76 -12.40 13.37
C ARG A 708 9.06 -12.74 14.68
N PRO A 709 9.78 -13.25 15.70
CA PRO A 709 11.13 -13.80 15.59
C PRO A 709 11.12 -15.17 14.91
N GLN A 710 12.21 -15.56 14.25
CA GLN A 710 12.47 -16.96 13.88
C GLN A 710 13.27 -17.70 14.95
N ASN A 711 13.99 -16.98 15.82
CA ASN A 711 14.83 -17.56 16.88
C ASN A 711 14.42 -17.01 18.27
N LEU A 712 15.38 -16.58 19.09
CA LEU A 712 15.17 -16.11 20.47
C LEU A 712 14.48 -14.74 20.54
N ALA A 713 14.81 -13.84 19.62
CA ALA A 713 14.24 -12.51 19.49
C ALA A 713 14.32 -12.09 18.01
N CYS A 714 13.78 -10.91 17.67
CA CYS A 714 13.96 -10.42 16.32
C CYS A 714 15.42 -10.00 16.12
N ASP A 715 15.86 -10.05 14.87
CA ASP A 715 17.17 -9.55 14.49
C ASP A 715 17.15 -8.03 14.26
N ILE A 716 18.24 -7.37 14.61
CA ILE A 716 18.48 -5.97 14.27
C ILE A 716 18.72 -5.87 12.77
N GLY A 717 18.12 -4.88 12.10
CA GLY A 717 18.23 -4.67 10.66
C GLY A 717 17.08 -5.28 9.87
N ALA A 718 17.19 -5.20 8.54
CA ALA A 718 16.10 -5.50 7.61
C ALA A 718 15.81 -6.99 7.37
N PHE A 719 16.70 -7.87 7.81
CA PHE A 719 16.64 -9.31 7.59
C PHE A 719 16.43 -10.05 8.90
N GLU A 720 15.70 -11.15 8.86
CA GLU A 720 15.53 -12.10 9.96
C GLU A 720 16.14 -13.44 9.54
N VAL A 721 17.13 -13.91 10.30
CA VAL A 721 17.84 -15.16 10.08
C VAL A 721 16.94 -16.33 10.47
N MET A 722 16.78 -17.29 9.56
CA MET A 722 16.07 -18.53 9.85
C MET A 722 16.97 -19.54 10.60
N GLU A 723 16.37 -20.35 11.47
CA GLU A 723 17.05 -21.38 12.27
C GLU A 723 17.94 -22.35 11.44
N GLU A 724 17.60 -22.58 10.17
CA GLU A 724 18.38 -23.42 9.24
C GLU A 724 19.67 -22.74 8.72
N GLU A 725 19.77 -21.41 8.74
CA GLU A 725 20.93 -20.63 8.24
C GLU A 725 22.02 -20.39 9.31
N ILE A 726 21.69 -20.60 10.58
CA ILE A 726 22.61 -20.49 11.73
C ILE A 726 23.34 -21.80 12.00
N MET A 727 22.85 -22.91 11.42
CA MET A 727 23.43 -24.24 11.50
C MET A 727 24.02 -24.59 10.12
N PRO A 728 25.33 -24.88 9.97
CA PRO A 728 25.83 -25.35 8.69
C PRO A 728 25.23 -26.73 8.41
N THR A 729 24.16 -26.76 7.61
CA THR A 729 23.58 -27.98 7.06
C THR A 729 24.55 -28.50 6.00
N LEU A 730 25.16 -29.65 6.30
CA LEU A 730 26.04 -30.37 5.39
C LEU A 730 25.20 -31.01 4.27
N ILE A 731 24.71 -30.21 3.33
CA ILE A 731 24.06 -30.68 2.10
C ILE A 731 24.87 -30.21 0.90
N VAL A 732 25.64 -31.14 0.35
CA VAL A 732 26.34 -31.00 -0.93
C VAL A 732 25.32 -31.09 -2.06
N THR A 733 24.97 -29.97 -2.70
CA THR A 733 24.68 -29.92 -4.15
C THR A 733 25.05 -28.54 -4.73
N PRO A 734 25.50 -28.44 -5.99
CA PRO A 734 26.30 -27.31 -6.47
C PRO A 734 25.46 -26.16 -7.04
N LEU A 735 25.80 -24.92 -6.70
CA LEU A 735 25.35 -23.69 -7.39
C LEU A 735 26.49 -23.15 -8.28
N PRO A 736 26.18 -22.43 -9.39
CA PRO A 736 27.14 -22.06 -10.41
C PRO A 736 27.94 -20.80 -10.01
N THR A 737 29.26 -20.97 -10.05
CA THR A 737 30.38 -20.02 -10.24
C THR A 737 30.10 -18.50 -10.30
N MET A 738 30.43 -17.81 -9.22
CA MET A 738 31.44 -16.74 -9.26
C MET A 738 32.60 -17.20 -8.38
N THR A 739 33.83 -17.20 -8.89
CA THR A 739 34.99 -17.87 -8.27
C THR A 739 35.32 -17.29 -6.88
N PRO A 740 35.01 -18.01 -5.78
CA PRO A 740 35.49 -17.66 -4.46
C PRO A 740 36.95 -18.08 -4.37
N VAL A 741 37.79 -17.33 -3.64
CA VAL A 741 39.04 -17.91 -3.14
C VAL A 741 38.62 -18.94 -2.08
N PRO A 742 38.88 -20.24 -2.29
CA PRO A 742 38.43 -21.26 -1.35
C PRO A 742 39.12 -21.08 0.01
N PRO A 743 38.43 -21.32 1.14
CA PRO A 743 39.07 -21.35 2.46
C PRO A 743 40.20 -22.38 2.45
N ALA A 744 41.38 -22.03 3.00
CA ALA A 744 42.47 -22.98 3.02
C ALA A 744 42.15 -24.10 4.02
N GLN A 745 42.30 -25.33 3.56
CA GLN A 745 42.11 -26.53 4.37
C GLN A 745 43.47 -27.11 4.75
N PHE A 746 43.67 -27.25 6.05
CA PHE A 746 44.85 -27.85 6.67
C PHE A 746 44.43 -29.20 7.25
N ILE A 747 45.03 -30.27 6.75
CA ILE A 747 44.92 -31.60 7.33
C ILE A 747 46.21 -31.82 8.12
N ILE A 748 46.10 -32.04 9.43
CA ILE A 748 47.28 -32.29 10.25
C ILE A 748 47.73 -33.73 10.03
N ASP A 749 48.95 -33.90 9.54
CA ASP A 749 49.59 -35.17 9.22
C ASP A 749 51.13 -35.06 9.40
N ALA A 750 51.89 -36.00 8.81
CA ALA A 750 53.34 -36.01 8.90
C ALA A 750 54.02 -34.80 8.21
N ASP A 751 53.34 -34.14 7.27
CA ASP A 751 53.88 -33.05 6.47
C ASP A 751 53.42 -31.67 6.96
N CYS A 752 52.25 -31.54 7.59
CA CYS A 752 51.72 -30.28 8.14
C CYS A 752 51.45 -30.38 9.64
N ALA A 753 52.36 -29.87 10.47
CA ALA A 753 52.21 -29.84 11.93
C ALA A 753 51.24 -28.73 12.38
N LEU A 754 50.56 -28.92 13.51
CA LEU A 754 49.56 -27.96 14.03
C LEU A 754 50.11 -26.52 14.20
N GLY A 755 51.35 -26.38 14.70
CA GLY A 755 51.98 -25.06 14.82
C GLY A 755 52.25 -24.39 13.48
N ASP A 756 52.60 -25.17 12.46
CA ASP A 756 52.83 -24.67 11.11
C ASP A 756 51.51 -24.30 10.41
N ALA A 757 50.44 -25.06 10.65
CA ALA A 757 49.10 -24.74 10.16
C ALA A 757 48.60 -23.40 10.73
N ILE A 758 48.78 -23.19 12.04
CA ILE A 758 48.41 -21.93 12.71
C ILE A 758 49.23 -20.76 12.17
N ARG A 759 50.55 -20.91 12.00
CA ARG A 759 51.39 -19.87 11.38
C ARG A 759 50.96 -19.56 9.96
N SER A 760 50.59 -20.59 9.21
CA SER A 760 50.15 -20.42 7.83
C SER A 760 48.82 -19.67 7.75
N ALA A 761 47.89 -19.98 8.65
CA ALA A 761 46.60 -19.31 8.76
C ALA A 761 46.72 -17.86 9.27
N ASN A 762 47.60 -17.60 10.24
CA ASN A 762 47.83 -16.25 10.76
C ASN A 762 48.48 -15.33 9.72
N SER A 763 49.38 -15.86 8.88
CA SER A 763 50.19 -15.07 7.94
C SER A 763 49.67 -15.08 6.51
N ASN A 764 48.72 -15.96 6.17
CA ASN A 764 48.33 -16.28 4.79
C ASN A 764 49.53 -16.65 3.90
N THR A 765 50.56 -17.29 4.47
CA THR A 765 51.75 -17.77 3.74
C THR A 765 52.03 -19.21 4.12
N ALA A 766 52.55 -20.02 3.19
CA ALA A 766 52.85 -21.43 3.46
C ALA A 766 54.00 -21.57 4.48
N GLN A 767 53.82 -22.38 5.52
CA GLN A 767 54.81 -22.65 6.58
C GLN A 767 54.91 -24.15 6.83
N GLY A 768 56.13 -24.66 7.05
CA GLY A 768 56.39 -26.04 7.54
C GLY A 768 55.54 -27.14 6.89
N GLY A 769 55.52 -27.20 5.54
CA GLY A 769 54.79 -28.19 4.76
C GLY A 769 53.28 -27.96 4.63
N CYS A 770 52.71 -27.01 5.37
CA CYS A 770 51.33 -26.56 5.23
C CYS A 770 51.15 -25.56 4.06
N PRO A 771 50.00 -25.56 3.37
CA PRO A 771 49.68 -24.57 2.34
C PRO A 771 49.51 -23.15 2.90
N ALA A 772 49.45 -22.13 2.04
CA ALA A 772 49.14 -20.77 2.48
C ALA A 772 47.65 -20.64 2.89
N GLY A 773 47.37 -19.83 3.92
CA GLY A 773 46.01 -19.46 4.33
C GLY A 773 45.22 -18.72 3.23
N GLY A 774 43.89 -18.78 3.31
CA GLY A 774 42.97 -18.32 2.26
C GLY A 774 42.54 -16.85 2.35
N GLY A 775 43.05 -16.09 3.33
CA GLY A 775 42.60 -14.71 3.61
C GLY A 775 41.19 -14.62 4.22
N GLY A 776 40.52 -15.75 4.43
CA GLY A 776 39.22 -15.92 5.10
C GLY A 776 39.32 -16.94 6.24
N TYR A 777 38.23 -17.64 6.57
CA TYR A 777 38.27 -18.71 7.59
C TYR A 777 39.14 -19.88 7.12
N ASP A 778 40.19 -20.14 7.86
CA ASP A 778 41.09 -21.26 7.62
C ASP A 778 40.68 -22.47 8.48
N SER A 779 40.56 -23.63 7.86
CA SER A 779 40.06 -24.83 8.54
C SER A 779 41.17 -25.84 8.78
N ILE A 780 41.35 -26.25 10.04
CA ILE A 780 42.31 -27.25 10.48
C ILE A 780 41.53 -28.49 10.94
N THR A 781 41.88 -29.66 10.42
CA THR A 781 41.31 -30.95 10.84
C THR A 781 42.40 -31.85 11.39
N LEU A 782 42.19 -32.40 12.59
CA LEU A 782 43.10 -33.38 13.17
C LEU A 782 42.85 -34.78 12.62
N THR A 783 43.92 -35.52 12.35
CA THR A 783 43.84 -36.93 11.95
C THR A 783 44.34 -37.89 13.03
N GLU A 784 45.00 -37.36 14.06
CA GLU A 784 45.50 -38.10 15.21
C GLU A 784 45.60 -37.18 16.45
N GLY A 785 45.88 -37.79 17.61
CA GLY A 785 46.14 -37.06 18.85
C GLY A 785 47.51 -36.36 18.82
N ILE A 786 47.57 -35.14 19.33
CA ILE A 786 48.75 -34.28 19.28
C ILE A 786 49.30 -34.08 20.68
N VAL A 787 50.62 -34.23 20.82
CA VAL A 787 51.38 -33.87 22.03
C VAL A 787 52.29 -32.69 21.69
N LEU A 788 52.03 -31.52 22.28
CA LEU A 788 52.75 -30.30 21.94
C LEU A 788 54.22 -30.40 22.36
N GLN A 789 55.12 -30.21 21.39
CA GLN A 789 56.57 -30.20 21.62
C GLN A 789 57.12 -28.78 21.85
N ALA A 790 56.36 -27.76 21.46
CA ALA A 790 56.66 -26.33 21.63
C ALA A 790 55.35 -25.55 21.80
N ASP A 791 55.45 -24.31 22.30
CA ASP A 791 54.30 -23.41 22.41
C ASP A 791 53.75 -23.06 21.01
N LEU A 792 52.42 -22.96 20.91
CA LEU A 792 51.76 -22.52 19.68
C LEU A 792 51.71 -20.99 19.62
N ASP A 793 51.81 -20.45 18.40
CA ASP A 793 51.60 -19.02 18.18
C ASP A 793 50.16 -18.63 18.51
N ALA A 794 49.99 -17.40 19.01
CA ALA A 794 48.67 -16.87 19.30
C ALA A 794 47.85 -16.77 18.00
N ILE A 795 46.59 -17.18 18.07
CA ILE A 795 45.63 -17.02 16.96
C ILE A 795 45.35 -15.54 16.79
N SER A 796 45.65 -15.02 15.60
CA SER A 796 45.44 -13.61 15.22
C SER A 796 44.60 -13.45 13.95
N SER A 797 44.15 -14.55 13.37
CA SER A 797 43.20 -14.61 12.25
C SER A 797 42.01 -15.51 12.59
N ALA A 798 41.15 -15.74 11.61
CA ALA A 798 39.94 -16.57 11.75
C ALA A 798 40.26 -18.05 11.46
N VAL A 799 40.27 -18.88 12.51
CA VAL A 799 40.68 -20.29 12.43
C VAL A 799 39.60 -21.20 13.00
N ARG A 800 39.24 -22.25 12.26
CA ARG A 800 38.35 -23.31 12.73
C ARG A 800 39.11 -24.62 12.84
N ILE A 801 39.12 -25.21 14.04
CA ILE A 801 39.75 -26.50 14.31
C ILE A 801 38.66 -27.54 14.61
N ASP A 802 38.57 -28.56 13.77
CA ASP A 802 37.85 -29.79 14.05
C ASP A 802 38.84 -30.83 14.58
N GLY A 803 38.66 -31.22 15.85
CA GLY A 803 39.48 -32.22 16.49
C GLY A 803 39.19 -33.64 16.03
N ALA A 804 38.09 -33.89 15.32
CA ALA A 804 37.64 -35.23 14.92
C ALA A 804 37.56 -36.25 16.07
N GLY A 805 37.48 -35.78 17.32
CA GLY A 805 37.48 -36.59 18.55
C GLY A 805 38.87 -36.82 19.16
N PHE A 806 39.94 -36.29 18.56
CA PHE A 806 41.30 -36.42 19.06
C PHE A 806 41.63 -35.39 20.16
N SER A 807 42.69 -35.68 20.91
CA SER A 807 43.21 -34.82 21.98
C SER A 807 44.41 -34.01 21.54
N ILE A 808 44.52 -32.78 22.03
CA ILE A 808 45.76 -32.01 22.09
C ILE A 808 46.22 -31.95 23.55
N SER A 809 47.42 -32.47 23.82
CA SER A 809 48.04 -32.48 25.16
C SER A 809 49.14 -31.44 25.28
N GLY A 810 49.11 -30.64 26.35
CA GLY A 810 50.21 -29.75 26.76
C GLY A 810 51.29 -30.41 27.62
N GLU A 811 51.10 -31.67 28.04
CA GLU A 811 51.97 -32.47 28.94
C GLU A 811 52.28 -31.81 30.30
N GLY A 812 51.44 -30.89 30.75
CA GLY A 812 51.60 -30.15 32.00
C GLY A 812 52.65 -29.03 31.93
N GLU A 813 53.19 -28.76 30.75
CA GLU A 813 54.30 -27.82 30.56
C GLU A 813 53.92 -26.60 29.71
N ARG A 814 52.84 -26.68 28.91
CA ARG A 814 52.53 -25.68 27.88
C ARG A 814 51.05 -25.32 27.82
N LYS A 815 50.77 -24.06 27.49
CA LYS A 815 49.40 -23.60 27.20
C LYS A 815 49.04 -24.04 25.78
N ILE A 816 47.83 -24.56 25.61
CA ILE A 816 47.45 -25.14 24.32
C ILE A 816 47.15 -24.06 23.29
N PHE A 817 46.25 -23.11 23.60
CA PHE A 817 45.92 -22.02 22.68
C PHE A 817 45.86 -20.66 23.38
N SER A 818 46.30 -19.63 22.66
CA SER A 818 46.05 -18.22 23.00
C SER A 818 45.36 -17.53 21.82
N VAL A 819 44.32 -16.75 22.08
CA VAL A 819 43.59 -15.97 21.08
C VAL A 819 43.82 -14.50 21.38
N SER A 820 44.45 -13.79 20.44
CA SER A 820 44.70 -12.35 20.54
C SER A 820 43.43 -11.53 20.28
N SER A 821 43.40 -10.24 20.63
CA SER A 821 42.21 -9.38 20.51
C SER A 821 41.63 -9.22 19.10
N GLY A 822 42.38 -9.57 18.05
CA GLY A 822 41.91 -9.63 16.66
C GLY A 822 41.69 -11.04 16.11
N GLY A 823 41.94 -12.09 16.91
CA GLY A 823 41.77 -13.48 16.51
C GLY A 823 40.35 -14.01 16.73
N ASP A 824 39.95 -14.97 15.90
CA ASP A 824 38.68 -15.69 16.01
C ASP A 824 38.94 -17.20 15.91
N LEU A 825 38.80 -17.91 17.02
CA LEU A 825 39.05 -19.34 17.10
C LEU A 825 37.75 -20.12 17.34
N SER A 826 37.45 -21.06 16.46
CA SER A 826 36.37 -22.03 16.64
C SER A 826 36.94 -23.43 16.83
N LEU A 827 36.64 -24.04 17.98
CA LEU A 827 37.06 -25.40 18.34
C LEU A 827 35.84 -26.31 18.38
N SER A 828 35.90 -27.42 17.64
CA SER A 828 34.84 -28.43 17.64
C SER A 828 35.37 -29.84 17.78
N HIS A 829 34.62 -30.69 18.49
CA HIS A 829 34.89 -32.14 18.58
C HIS A 829 36.34 -32.46 18.98
N ILE A 830 36.82 -31.87 20.07
CA ILE A 830 38.23 -31.93 20.46
C ILE A 830 38.42 -32.08 21.98
N ALA A 831 39.46 -32.81 22.39
CA ALA A 831 39.89 -32.83 23.79
C ALA A 831 41.15 -31.96 23.98
N LEU A 832 41.15 -31.08 25.00
CA LEU A 832 42.31 -30.27 25.37
C LEU A 832 42.73 -30.67 26.78
N ILE A 833 43.89 -31.32 26.90
CA ILE A 833 44.29 -31.98 28.13
C ILE A 833 45.69 -31.58 28.59
N ASN A 834 45.93 -31.64 29.90
CA ASN A 834 47.25 -31.40 30.49
C ASN A 834 47.87 -30.07 30.03
N GLY A 835 47.09 -29.02 29.81
CA GLY A 835 47.60 -27.68 29.51
C GLY A 835 48.16 -27.00 30.75
N ALA A 836 49.20 -26.18 30.62
CA ALA A 836 49.74 -25.37 31.70
C ALA A 836 49.96 -23.91 31.30
N GLY A 837 49.45 -22.95 32.08
CA GLY A 837 49.57 -21.53 31.77
C GLY A 837 49.45 -20.62 32.99
N SER A 838 49.72 -19.31 32.83
CA SER A 838 49.54 -18.32 33.90
C SER A 838 48.13 -17.72 33.96
N ALA A 839 47.39 -17.77 32.85
CA ALA A 839 45.99 -17.35 32.71
C ALA A 839 45.37 -18.25 31.66
N GLY A 840 44.49 -19.18 32.06
CA GLY A 840 44.06 -20.28 31.20
C GLY A 840 45.12 -21.37 31.15
N GLY A 841 44.85 -22.54 31.73
CA GLY A 841 45.73 -23.71 31.58
C GLY A 841 45.70 -24.27 30.15
N ALA A 842 44.51 -24.40 29.57
CA ALA A 842 44.34 -24.77 28.16
C ALA A 842 44.29 -23.55 27.25
N LEU A 843 43.47 -22.55 27.61
CA LEU A 843 42.99 -21.50 26.72
C LEU A 843 43.04 -20.12 27.36
N ASN A 844 43.69 -19.17 26.69
CA ASN A 844 43.63 -17.74 27.02
C ASN A 844 42.99 -16.95 25.88
N ASN A 845 41.90 -16.24 26.15
CA ASN A 845 41.12 -15.54 25.13
C ASN A 845 41.02 -14.04 25.38
N GLU A 846 41.61 -13.26 24.46
CA GLU A 846 41.44 -11.80 24.37
C GLU A 846 40.59 -11.39 23.15
N GLY A 847 40.36 -12.31 22.20
CA GLY A 847 39.58 -12.11 20.97
C GLY A 847 38.22 -12.81 21.01
N ALA A 848 37.88 -13.55 19.95
CA ALA A 848 36.69 -14.39 19.89
C ALA A 848 37.04 -15.88 19.99
N LEU A 849 36.38 -16.58 20.92
CA LEU A 849 36.57 -18.02 21.13
C LEU A 849 35.22 -18.72 21.17
N THR A 850 35.03 -19.69 20.27
CA THR A 850 33.87 -20.60 20.26
C THR A 850 34.34 -22.03 20.49
N ILE A 851 33.71 -22.73 21.42
CA ILE A 851 34.01 -24.12 21.79
C ILE A 851 32.72 -24.93 21.74
N ASN A 852 32.74 -26.05 21.01
CA ASN A 852 31.59 -26.93 20.88
C ASN A 852 32.01 -28.40 20.94
N ARG A 853 31.28 -29.23 21.68
CA ARG A 853 31.52 -30.69 21.74
C ARG A 853 32.93 -31.04 22.18
N ALA A 854 33.48 -30.26 23.12
CA ALA A 854 34.85 -30.38 23.59
C ALA A 854 34.93 -31.00 24.99
N TYR A 855 36.12 -31.53 25.32
CA TYR A 855 36.48 -31.97 26.66
C TYR A 855 37.77 -31.31 27.11
N LEU A 856 37.71 -30.46 28.14
CA LEU A 856 38.87 -29.78 28.68
C LEU A 856 39.17 -30.37 30.05
N ALA A 857 40.29 -31.08 30.18
CA ALA A 857 40.60 -31.77 31.43
C ALA A 857 42.06 -31.74 31.85
N ASP A 858 42.26 -31.83 33.17
CA ASP A 858 43.59 -31.87 33.80
C ASP A 858 44.49 -30.67 33.40
N ASN A 859 43.87 -29.54 33.06
CA ASN A 859 44.60 -28.31 32.75
C ASN A 859 44.87 -27.51 34.02
N ASN A 860 46.07 -26.95 34.12
CA ASN A 860 46.54 -26.26 35.31
C ASN A 860 46.93 -24.81 35.00
N SER A 861 46.36 -23.86 35.75
CA SER A 861 46.75 -22.45 35.69
C SER A 861 47.49 -22.03 36.97
N SER A 862 48.67 -21.45 36.85
CA SER A 862 49.37 -20.84 37.99
C SER A 862 48.75 -19.52 38.44
N GLY A 863 47.78 -19.00 37.70
CA GLY A 863 46.98 -17.83 38.05
C GLY A 863 45.51 -18.20 37.99
N THR A 864 44.76 -17.61 37.05
CA THR A 864 43.29 -17.78 36.94
C THR A 864 42.85 -18.65 35.77
N GLY A 865 41.65 -19.21 35.85
CA GLY A 865 41.03 -19.99 34.77
C GLY A 865 41.75 -21.31 34.53
N GLY A 866 41.51 -22.34 35.34
CA GLY A 866 42.26 -23.60 35.25
C GLY A 866 42.19 -24.23 33.84
N ALA A 867 41.04 -24.19 33.18
CA ALA A 867 40.93 -24.51 31.77
C ALA A 867 40.95 -23.25 30.89
N ILE A 868 40.03 -22.31 31.15
CA ILE A 868 39.78 -21.15 30.29
C ILE A 868 39.90 -19.86 31.09
N HIS A 869 40.68 -18.91 30.57
CA HIS A 869 40.65 -17.51 30.95
C HIS A 869 40.16 -16.68 29.77
N SER A 870 39.20 -15.77 29.98
CA SER A 870 38.68 -14.90 28.93
C SER A 870 38.49 -13.45 29.37
N THR A 871 39.02 -12.53 28.57
CA THR A 871 38.70 -11.09 28.57
C THR A 871 37.95 -10.67 27.31
N GLY A 872 38.01 -11.48 26.24
CA GLY A 872 37.26 -11.32 24.99
C GLY A 872 35.93 -12.10 24.96
N ARG A 873 35.34 -12.26 23.77
CA ARG A 873 34.08 -13.00 23.55
C ARG A 873 34.30 -14.50 23.72
N LEU A 874 33.49 -15.16 24.54
CA LEU A 874 33.54 -16.60 24.78
C LEU A 874 32.18 -17.27 24.53
N ILE A 875 32.15 -18.32 23.72
CA ILE A 875 30.98 -19.20 23.57
C ILE A 875 31.45 -20.61 23.86
N VAL A 876 30.87 -21.26 24.86
CA VAL A 876 31.14 -22.68 25.17
C VAL A 876 29.81 -23.40 25.18
N SER A 877 29.70 -24.45 24.36
CA SER A 877 28.48 -25.23 24.20
C SER A 877 28.75 -26.74 24.20
N ASN A 878 27.82 -27.53 24.73
CA ASN A 878 27.85 -29.01 24.64
C ASN A 878 29.21 -29.60 25.05
N SER A 879 29.82 -29.10 26.12
CA SER A 879 31.21 -29.43 26.46
C SER A 879 31.37 -29.79 27.93
N SER A 880 32.32 -30.67 28.22
CA SER A 880 32.64 -31.11 29.57
C SER A 880 33.98 -30.52 30.01
N LEU A 881 34.04 -29.95 31.22
CA LEU A 881 35.25 -29.40 31.83
C LEU A 881 35.52 -30.12 33.15
N ALA A 882 36.62 -30.87 33.22
CA ALA A 882 36.87 -31.77 34.35
C ALA A 882 38.27 -31.65 34.96
N SER A 883 38.38 -31.73 36.29
CA SER A 883 39.68 -31.87 36.97
C SER A 883 40.72 -30.77 36.64
N ASN A 884 40.29 -29.60 36.18
CA ASN A 884 41.18 -28.48 35.94
C ASN A 884 41.51 -27.77 37.26
N THR A 885 42.73 -27.26 37.38
CA THR A 885 43.25 -26.64 38.59
C THR A 885 43.69 -25.19 38.36
N SER A 886 43.44 -24.31 39.30
CA SER A 886 44.00 -22.94 39.29
C SER A 886 44.47 -22.49 40.67
N ALA A 887 45.55 -21.72 40.73
CA ALA A 887 46.04 -21.16 41.99
C ALA A 887 45.11 -20.04 42.51
N GLU A 888 44.58 -19.22 41.61
CA GLU A 888 43.68 -18.08 41.89
C GLU A 888 42.46 -18.15 40.96
N GLY A 889 41.35 -17.45 41.27
CA GLY A 889 40.18 -17.20 40.38
C GLY A 889 39.76 -18.27 39.35
N GLY A 890 38.60 -18.91 39.54
CA GLY A 890 37.94 -19.74 38.52
C GLY A 890 38.69 -21.03 38.17
N SER A 891 38.43 -22.13 38.89
CA SER A 891 39.17 -23.38 38.68
C SER A 891 38.89 -24.06 37.34
N ALA A 892 37.74 -23.81 36.71
CA ALA A 892 37.45 -24.24 35.35
C ALA A 892 37.48 -23.06 34.38
N ILE A 893 36.65 -22.04 34.64
CA ILE A 893 36.46 -20.89 33.77
C ILE A 893 36.58 -19.61 34.60
N HIS A 894 37.44 -18.70 34.15
CA HIS A 894 37.52 -17.34 34.67
C HIS A 894 37.13 -16.32 33.58
N ILE A 895 36.12 -15.50 33.87
CA ILE A 895 35.68 -14.39 33.03
C ILE A 895 36.12 -13.08 33.67
N ALA A 896 37.14 -12.46 33.07
CA ALA A 896 37.72 -11.19 33.51
C ALA A 896 37.24 -9.99 32.67
N GLY A 897 36.44 -10.22 31.63
CA GLY A 897 35.87 -9.21 30.74
C GLY A 897 35.10 -9.83 29.57
N GLY A 898 34.52 -9.00 28.70
CA GLY A 898 33.82 -9.47 27.50
C GLY A 898 32.44 -10.07 27.78
N THR A 899 31.92 -10.84 26.82
CA THR A 899 30.63 -11.54 26.93
C THR A 899 30.84 -13.04 26.77
N ALA A 900 30.29 -13.81 27.72
CA ALA A 900 30.38 -15.26 27.75
C ALA A 900 28.99 -15.90 27.67
N TRP A 901 28.80 -16.80 26.71
CA TRP A 901 27.65 -17.71 26.64
C TRP A 901 28.10 -19.12 26.98
N LEU A 902 27.58 -19.65 28.08
CA LEU A 902 27.94 -20.94 28.63
C LEU A 902 26.68 -21.80 28.63
N THR A 903 26.61 -22.72 27.67
CA THR A 903 25.37 -23.44 27.36
C THR A 903 25.60 -24.93 27.35
N HIS A 904 24.71 -25.71 27.98
CA HIS A 904 24.83 -27.16 27.96
C HIS A 904 26.22 -27.66 28.38
N LEU A 905 26.73 -27.19 29.51
CA LEU A 905 28.05 -27.57 30.03
C LEU A 905 27.94 -28.57 31.18
N THR A 906 28.93 -29.44 31.31
CA THR A 906 29.14 -30.21 32.53
C THR A 906 30.51 -29.88 33.10
N VAL A 907 30.52 -29.12 34.20
CA VAL A 907 31.74 -28.64 34.87
C VAL A 907 31.89 -29.41 36.17
N LYS A 908 32.91 -30.28 36.28
CA LYS A 908 33.05 -31.20 37.41
C LYS A 908 34.48 -31.33 37.95
N ASP A 909 34.63 -31.37 39.27
CA ASP A 909 35.90 -31.70 39.96
C ASP A 909 37.05 -30.73 39.69
N ASN A 910 36.75 -29.50 39.25
CA ASN A 910 37.76 -28.46 39.05
C ASN A 910 38.11 -27.79 40.38
N ARG A 911 39.40 -27.59 40.69
CA ARG A 911 39.85 -27.16 42.02
C ARG A 911 40.66 -25.86 42.01
N SER A 912 40.36 -24.97 42.94
CA SER A 912 41.18 -23.80 43.24
C SER A 912 41.32 -23.64 44.75
N GLU A 913 42.42 -23.04 45.20
CA GLU A 913 42.64 -22.75 46.62
C GLU A 913 41.76 -21.61 47.14
N THR A 914 41.29 -20.73 46.25
CA THR A 914 40.69 -19.44 46.64
C THR A 914 39.37 -19.11 45.94
N ALA A 915 38.98 -19.83 44.89
CA ALA A 915 37.83 -19.47 44.05
C ALA A 915 36.98 -20.66 43.58
N GLY A 916 35.80 -20.34 43.03
CA GLY A 916 34.87 -21.33 42.49
C GLY A 916 35.26 -21.91 41.14
N GLN A 917 34.48 -22.86 40.64
CA GLN A 917 34.71 -23.46 39.31
C GLN A 917 34.40 -22.49 38.18
N LEU A 918 33.36 -21.67 38.33
CA LEU A 918 33.08 -20.52 37.48
C LEU A 918 33.27 -19.23 38.28
N GLN A 919 34.23 -18.41 37.88
CA GLN A 919 34.51 -17.10 38.48
C GLN A 919 34.23 -15.98 37.48
N ILE A 920 33.51 -14.95 37.92
CA ILE A 920 33.12 -13.79 37.11
C ILE A 920 33.54 -12.52 37.84
N ASP A 921 34.62 -11.90 37.37
CA ASP A 921 35.18 -10.68 37.96
C ASP A 921 34.67 -9.43 37.24
N ALA A 922 34.52 -9.50 35.92
CA ALA A 922 33.92 -8.46 35.07
C ALA A 922 33.36 -9.05 33.77
N GLY A 923 32.48 -8.32 33.08
CA GLY A 923 31.82 -8.76 31.84
C GLY A 923 30.39 -9.28 32.03
N THR A 924 29.80 -9.77 30.94
CA THR A 924 28.41 -10.29 30.88
C THR A 924 28.45 -11.79 30.71
N VAL A 925 27.82 -12.55 31.61
CA VAL A 925 27.82 -14.02 31.55
C VAL A 925 26.39 -14.54 31.53
N ASN A 926 26.06 -15.27 30.46
CA ASN A 926 24.79 -15.96 30.27
C ASN A 926 25.03 -17.46 30.43
N LEU A 927 24.54 -18.03 31.54
CA LEU A 927 24.64 -19.45 31.83
C LEU A 927 23.27 -20.08 31.57
N ARG A 928 23.21 -21.11 30.73
CA ARG A 928 21.96 -21.85 30.44
C ARG A 928 22.15 -23.36 30.35
N ASN A 929 21.16 -24.12 30.81
CA ASN A 929 21.11 -25.59 30.73
C ASN A 929 22.41 -26.30 31.11
N SER A 930 23.15 -25.74 32.06
CA SER A 930 24.49 -26.17 32.44
C SER A 930 24.53 -26.67 33.87
N LEU A 931 25.41 -27.65 34.10
CA LEU A 931 25.59 -28.35 35.36
C LEU A 931 27.00 -28.08 35.91
N ILE A 932 27.09 -27.57 37.13
CA ILE A 932 28.35 -27.35 37.85
C ILE A 932 28.33 -28.15 39.17
N ALA A 933 29.31 -29.04 39.35
CA ALA A 933 29.33 -30.00 40.45
C ALA A 933 30.74 -30.34 40.95
N GLY A 934 30.85 -30.78 42.20
CA GLY A 934 32.09 -31.33 42.77
C GLY A 934 33.25 -30.35 42.88
N ALA A 935 33.21 -29.40 43.82
CA ALA A 935 34.42 -28.70 44.28
C ALA A 935 34.69 -29.02 45.76
N GLY A 936 35.88 -28.66 46.25
CA GLY A 936 36.21 -28.67 47.67
C GLY A 936 35.39 -27.67 48.49
N GLU A 937 35.97 -27.10 49.55
CA GLU A 937 35.25 -26.22 50.51
C GLU A 937 34.82 -24.83 49.94
N SER A 938 34.96 -24.57 48.64
CA SER A 938 34.70 -23.26 48.00
C SER A 938 33.42 -23.26 47.15
N SER A 939 32.76 -22.09 47.05
CA SER A 939 31.55 -21.86 46.23
C SER A 939 31.76 -22.30 44.79
N LEU A 940 30.83 -23.03 44.17
CA LEU A 940 30.99 -23.55 42.80
C LEU A 940 30.93 -22.46 41.72
N CYS A 941 30.10 -21.44 41.94
CA CYS A 941 29.98 -20.28 41.08
C CYS A 941 30.12 -19.01 41.92
N ALA A 942 30.87 -18.03 41.42
CA ALA A 942 31.11 -16.76 42.10
C ALA A 942 31.11 -15.60 41.10
N GLY A 943 30.47 -14.50 41.50
CA GLY A 943 30.22 -13.33 40.66
C GLY A 943 28.76 -13.21 40.22
N ARG A 944 28.46 -12.23 39.34
CA ARG A 944 27.08 -11.95 38.90
C ARG A 944 26.85 -12.51 37.50
N LEU A 945 25.88 -13.41 37.40
CA LEU A 945 25.32 -13.84 36.11
C LEU A 945 24.36 -12.77 35.58
N SER A 946 24.47 -12.47 34.29
CA SER A 946 23.49 -11.65 33.57
C SER A 946 22.24 -12.47 33.27
N GLU A 947 22.40 -13.78 33.10
CA GLU A 947 21.31 -14.72 32.90
C GLU A 947 21.64 -16.08 33.51
N ASN A 948 20.63 -16.71 34.13
CA ASN A 948 20.74 -18.00 34.79
C ASN A 948 19.44 -18.81 34.58
N LEU A 949 19.34 -19.55 33.48
CA LEU A 949 18.14 -20.31 33.11
C LEU A 949 18.44 -21.81 33.01
N GLY A 950 17.60 -22.65 33.64
CA GLY A 950 17.70 -24.11 33.52
C GLY A 950 19.03 -24.71 34.02
N ASN A 951 19.73 -24.07 34.96
CA ASN A 951 21.03 -24.55 35.45
C ASN A 951 20.92 -25.36 36.74
N PHE A 952 21.84 -26.32 36.90
CA PHE A 952 22.02 -27.11 38.11
C PHE A 952 23.38 -26.78 38.73
N ILE A 953 23.40 -26.20 39.92
CA ILE A 953 24.64 -25.93 40.66
C ILE A 953 24.53 -26.62 42.02
N GLN A 954 25.41 -27.60 42.26
CA GLN A 954 25.27 -28.54 43.38
C GLN A 954 25.15 -27.87 44.76
N ASP A 955 25.87 -26.77 45.01
CA ASP A 955 25.84 -26.02 46.27
C ASP A 955 24.82 -24.86 46.29
N GLY A 956 24.08 -24.65 45.18
CA GLY A 956 23.10 -23.58 45.03
C GLY A 956 23.69 -22.18 44.82
N SER A 957 25.01 -22.05 44.65
CA SER A 957 25.65 -20.78 44.35
C SER A 957 25.13 -20.16 43.04
N CYS A 958 25.32 -18.84 42.88
CA CYS A 958 24.79 -18.04 41.77
C CYS A 958 23.26 -18.11 41.54
N SER A 959 22.49 -18.59 42.52
CA SER A 959 21.02 -18.69 42.47
C SER A 959 20.51 -19.62 41.35
N ALA A 960 21.16 -20.76 41.16
CA ALA A 960 20.72 -21.79 40.21
C ALA A 960 19.29 -22.28 40.49
N ALA A 961 18.58 -22.64 39.42
CA ALA A 961 17.23 -23.19 39.48
C ALA A 961 17.18 -24.53 40.24
N TYR A 962 18.25 -25.32 40.15
CA TYR A 962 18.38 -26.62 40.79
C TYR A 962 19.69 -26.73 41.59
N SER A 963 19.64 -27.40 42.73
CA SER A 963 20.78 -27.67 43.62
C SER A 963 20.61 -29.01 44.35
N GLY A 964 21.66 -29.49 45.02
CA GLY A 964 21.72 -30.83 45.61
C GLY A 964 22.68 -31.75 44.86
N ASP A 965 22.65 -33.05 45.16
CA ASP A 965 23.48 -34.04 44.46
C ASP A 965 22.97 -34.23 43.01
N PRO A 966 23.78 -33.93 41.98
CA PRO A 966 23.39 -34.12 40.59
C PRO A 966 23.34 -35.59 40.15
N LEU A 967 23.80 -36.54 40.97
CA LEU A 967 23.87 -37.96 40.65
C LEU A 967 24.58 -38.22 39.31
N LEU A 968 25.79 -37.67 39.16
CA LEU A 968 26.65 -37.94 38.01
C LEU A 968 27.35 -39.30 38.16
N GLY A 969 27.42 -40.06 37.07
CA GLY A 969 28.19 -41.29 36.98
C GLY A 969 29.69 -41.03 36.78
N GLU A 970 30.46 -42.11 36.72
CA GLU A 970 31.91 -42.06 36.45
C GLU A 970 32.23 -41.47 35.07
N LEU A 971 33.40 -40.83 34.95
CA LEU A 971 33.90 -40.29 33.70
C LEU A 971 33.93 -41.38 32.62
N THR A 972 33.28 -41.12 31.50
CA THR A 972 33.18 -42.06 30.38
C THR A 972 33.93 -41.50 29.17
N MET A 973 34.81 -42.32 28.59
CA MET A 973 35.59 -42.01 27.39
C MET A 973 35.08 -42.86 26.22
N PRO A 974 34.38 -42.27 25.23
CA PRO A 974 33.93 -43.03 24.06
C PRO A 974 35.11 -43.40 23.13
N PRO A 975 35.02 -44.51 22.36
CA PRO A 975 36.07 -44.91 21.40
C PRO A 975 36.37 -43.87 20.31
N ALA A 976 35.40 -43.02 19.99
CA ALA A 976 35.53 -41.82 19.17
C ALA A 976 34.72 -40.71 19.84
N GLY A 977 35.39 -39.65 20.31
CA GLY A 977 34.74 -38.50 20.93
C GLY A 977 35.41 -38.03 22.21
N THR A 978 34.75 -37.07 22.85
CA THR A 978 35.27 -36.34 24.00
C THR A 978 34.70 -36.89 25.32
N GLY A 979 35.47 -36.82 26.41
CA GLY A 979 35.07 -37.35 27.72
C GLY A 979 33.83 -36.65 28.29
N TYR A 980 32.94 -37.40 28.93
CA TYR A 980 31.69 -36.86 29.50
C TYR A 980 31.26 -37.59 30.77
N PHE A 981 30.32 -37.00 31.50
CA PHE A 981 29.70 -37.60 32.69
C PHE A 981 28.22 -37.94 32.44
N PRO A 982 27.81 -39.21 32.50
CA PRO A 982 26.40 -39.57 32.34
C PRO A 982 25.60 -39.21 33.59
N LEU A 983 24.36 -38.76 33.40
CA LEU A 983 23.39 -38.63 34.50
C LEU A 983 22.83 -40.00 34.91
N LEU A 984 22.78 -40.27 36.21
CA LEU A 984 22.20 -41.48 36.79
C LEU A 984 20.69 -41.30 37.04
N GLU A 985 19.98 -42.44 37.12
CA GLU A 985 18.56 -42.48 37.40
C GLU A 985 18.23 -41.78 38.73
N GLY A 986 17.20 -40.92 38.72
CA GLY A 986 16.81 -40.12 39.89
C GLY A 986 17.48 -38.75 39.98
N SER A 987 18.39 -38.40 39.07
CA SER A 987 18.96 -37.05 39.01
C SER A 987 17.89 -36.00 38.71
N LEU A 988 17.92 -34.89 39.44
CA LEU A 988 17.08 -33.72 39.16
C LEU A 988 17.48 -32.97 37.89
N ALA A 989 18.67 -33.23 37.34
CA ALA A 989 19.09 -32.67 36.06
C ALA A 989 18.46 -33.42 34.86
N LEU A 990 17.84 -34.59 35.09
CA LEU A 990 17.14 -35.32 34.03
C LEU A 990 15.82 -34.65 33.69
N GLY A 991 15.65 -34.27 32.42
CA GLY A 991 14.42 -33.66 31.91
C GLY A 991 14.06 -32.29 32.48
N SER A 992 15.01 -31.60 33.12
CA SER A 992 14.80 -30.32 33.80
C SER A 992 15.45 -29.14 33.08
N GLY A 993 16.03 -29.38 31.90
CA GLY A 993 16.55 -28.29 31.07
C GLY A 993 15.41 -27.42 30.54
N ASP A 994 15.75 -26.20 30.17
CA ASP A 994 14.85 -25.33 29.43
C ASP A 994 14.58 -25.94 28.05
N ASP A 995 13.39 -26.53 27.89
CA ASP A 995 12.90 -27.18 26.67
C ASP A 995 13.00 -26.27 25.44
N TYR A 996 12.71 -24.98 25.61
CA TYR A 996 12.78 -24.01 24.51
C TYR A 996 14.23 -23.92 24.01
N PHE A 997 15.18 -23.83 24.91
CA PHE A 997 16.60 -23.76 24.56
C PHE A 997 17.18 -25.10 24.08
N CYS A 998 16.65 -26.24 24.54
CA CYS A 998 17.08 -27.55 24.06
C CYS A 998 16.62 -27.89 22.66
N SER A 999 15.46 -27.36 22.23
CA SER A 999 15.01 -27.48 20.85
C SER A 999 15.94 -26.80 19.84
N GLN A 1000 16.69 -25.78 20.27
CA GLN A 1000 17.65 -25.02 19.45
C GLN A 1000 19.00 -25.73 19.24
N TYR A 1001 19.30 -26.80 20.00
CA TYR A 1001 20.55 -27.56 19.86
C TYR A 1001 20.23 -28.98 19.42
N ALA A 1002 20.28 -29.23 18.10
CA ALA A 1002 19.94 -30.54 17.53
C ALA A 1002 20.83 -31.70 18.03
N ARG A 1003 21.99 -31.43 18.64
CA ARG A 1003 23.00 -32.41 19.03
C ARG A 1003 23.68 -32.05 20.35
N ASP A 1004 23.98 -33.06 21.15
CA ASP A 1004 24.75 -32.95 22.40
C ASP A 1004 26.27 -33.14 22.16
N GLN A 1005 27.07 -33.23 23.25
CA GLN A 1005 28.52 -33.45 23.18
C GLN A 1005 28.89 -34.67 22.31
N LEU A 1006 28.10 -35.74 22.38
CA LEU A 1006 28.34 -37.02 21.70
C LEU A 1006 27.78 -37.08 20.28
N ASN A 1007 27.25 -35.97 19.76
CA ASN A 1007 26.44 -35.95 18.54
C ASN A 1007 25.12 -36.73 18.66
N ALA A 1008 24.67 -37.04 19.86
CA ALA A 1008 23.35 -37.62 20.05
C ALA A 1008 22.29 -36.52 19.94
N PRO A 1009 21.10 -36.79 19.38
CA PRO A 1009 20.02 -35.81 19.36
C PRO A 1009 19.63 -35.39 20.77
N ARG A 1010 19.52 -34.09 21.02
CA ARG A 1010 18.86 -33.60 22.23
C ARG A 1010 17.36 -33.75 22.10
N ARG A 1011 16.70 -34.12 23.20
CA ARG A 1011 15.24 -34.22 23.24
C ARG A 1011 14.71 -32.79 23.36
N GLY A 1012 14.00 -32.30 22.35
CA GLY A 1012 13.48 -30.93 22.39
C GLY A 1012 12.50 -30.65 23.54
N ARG A 1013 11.93 -31.70 24.15
CA ARG A 1013 11.08 -31.64 25.35
C ARG A 1013 11.63 -32.61 26.39
N ASP A 1014 11.66 -32.19 27.65
CA ASP A 1014 12.28 -32.89 28.77
C ASP A 1014 13.77 -33.17 28.50
N CYS A 1015 14.51 -32.15 28.04
CA CYS A 1015 15.95 -32.29 27.85
C CYS A 1015 16.72 -32.28 29.17
N ASN A 1016 17.91 -32.87 29.16
CA ASN A 1016 18.77 -32.89 30.33
C ASN A 1016 19.63 -31.62 30.47
N ILE A 1017 19.79 -31.17 31.71
CA ILE A 1017 20.77 -30.13 32.07
C ILE A 1017 22.18 -30.74 32.00
N GLY A 1018 23.06 -30.14 31.20
CA GLY A 1018 24.45 -30.58 31.04
C GLY A 1018 24.86 -30.85 29.59
N ALA A 1019 26.09 -31.35 29.42
CA ALA A 1019 26.72 -31.53 28.10
C ALA A 1019 26.16 -32.67 27.26
N VAL A 1020 25.46 -33.63 27.89
CA VAL A 1020 24.93 -34.83 27.23
C VAL A 1020 23.45 -34.96 27.54
N ASP A 1021 22.68 -35.38 26.53
CA ASP A 1021 21.25 -35.63 26.64
C ASP A 1021 21.00 -37.11 26.31
N ARG A 1022 20.68 -37.90 27.35
CA ARG A 1022 20.58 -39.36 27.24
C ARG A 1022 19.33 -39.82 26.51
#